data_AF-A0A3V3U0Q0-F1
#
_entry.id   AF-A0A3V3U0Q0-F1
#
_cell.length_a   1.000
_cell.length_b   1.000
_cell.length_c   1.000
_cell.angle_alpha   90.00
_cell.angle_beta   90.00
_cell.angle_gamma   90.00
#
_symmetry.space_group_name_H-M   'P 1'
#
loop_
_entity.id
_entity.type
_entity.pdbx_description
1 polymer ?
#
loop_
_entity_poly.entity_id
_entity_poly.type
_entity_poly.pdbx_seq_one_letter_code
_entity_poly.pdbx_strand_id
1 'polypeptide(L)'
;MSQSEYTSILKCTPWLAKFLTRRGLKQPDHRPLYEYHATSEEYDELKWLLRSIGVPDGYKSDKGYAACFTLFCSEWYRRDYEREYGWAWEPIYKTIGISASSSEMGKIIPKGLDGYWGRPVRFYDTERRNFLGSLFSEGGLPFRLLKESNSRFQSMFSLILNQYDQAKYSNISTFALVHAAVEKSSLPVVFKEDTSVELISRMAEQLVSLVQIYDLSNHTEPVKELERVHPKWRDSFPVPLDDDTGTSFLNGLLRTASTESKPRLQKNKTTLCQFLWSENHPEAVQALISLPEELSFSIDIEPSTTRFELAIYEDGNEIASLGPAYATLSNSQAKIKVRKREIKFYRRNPTVSLFIVARAGGMFVGSNLLEGSEVAVGDVPLVFVSDKNEWLLQGQASCSVRGSHVLIVLPKDGCLASEHEDCDSGFSALGCRALTIKGRQDIIIEGDETYRIKTGRDQIIHAGFSFQGKRLNWTSYPDELFLGVPGITQHSENLSTHHYKRFFNGTFIDNCDVQEKMGAQFISVRNENNETLLRKKIGILPNDFSLEIKNGQQANEGSVIITTQHPCLYSLKEKTLEVGRKRLPGSTEIMMKAEGIPPASISLQITPNLTANPIVIWLPFPARGCLAFDKDEKPLPKNLTINDLLGARAYLFGKNGEPTRYQLELRLRSRSGMQAWYEWHYSAGECPVELTLYSLREHIDNLLSLEEGIDQTVDMRIKGGGSSFTWQIRRYKYSLDYDRGRQILLANSISNRTGQIPSPVIMLLSEPERKVVPLTSRMSEGVPVGEFELSSIIQKNGPWLVLPKPGEEASFRPCFIAGEPVIQNNATAIQSLQKATQLFNPRSDVNTIMLVLEQMASDPAHSGWQFLRNLYDQFGYLPLATFEVWRALVQHPQALAMSLFKFEMSIDYLSRIESEFPVFWEFLPITEVKRSATRFRAFLAHKGAPEEMQIRLLDRMYQQLGTTFPTYASEVQLWLSQGKLPPVFPELTMKGIILEWYQELLREHGESRWPEFGGPGLLRWYMSQQNPVIDISPDASYRYSVTLLPVFAAAVASGKTTFDSVFENKPGAVFFLRQVRDFDSRWFNAIFQYCLLRNVTEK
;
A
#
# COMPACT_ATOMS: atom_id res chain seq x y z
N MET A 1 0.66 -53.20 -35.54
CA MET A 1 1.36 -52.86 -34.28
C MET A 1 2.59 -53.75 -34.19
N SER A 2 3.78 -53.18 -34.02
CA SER A 2 5.02 -53.94 -33.83
C SER A 2 5.08 -54.56 -32.43
N GLN A 3 5.89 -55.60 -32.25
CA GLN A 3 6.12 -56.25 -30.95
C GLN A 3 6.67 -55.26 -29.89
N SER A 4 7.39 -54.22 -30.31
CA SER A 4 7.91 -53.13 -29.47
C SER A 4 6.80 -52.20 -28.96
N GLU A 5 5.88 -51.75 -29.82
CA GLU A 5 4.72 -50.91 -29.43
C GLU A 5 3.79 -51.63 -28.44
N TYR A 6 3.59 -52.93 -28.61
CA TYR A 6 2.79 -53.73 -27.68
C TYR A 6 3.45 -53.81 -26.29
N THR A 7 4.78 -53.91 -26.24
CA THR A 7 5.56 -54.06 -25.00
C THR A 7 5.64 -52.77 -24.18
N SER A 8 5.68 -51.59 -24.82
CA SER A 8 5.69 -50.29 -24.12
C SER A 8 4.33 -49.95 -23.50
N ILE A 9 3.24 -50.15 -24.24
CA ILE A 9 1.86 -49.90 -23.79
C ILE A 9 1.50 -50.82 -22.60
N LEU A 10 1.91 -52.10 -22.66
CA LEU A 10 1.67 -53.10 -21.61
C LEU A 10 2.41 -52.84 -20.29
N LYS A 11 3.44 -51.99 -20.26
CA LYS A 11 4.23 -51.74 -19.04
C LYS A 11 4.11 -50.32 -18.48
N CYS A 12 4.12 -49.28 -19.32
CA CYS A 12 4.04 -47.88 -18.85
C CYS A 12 2.63 -47.48 -18.39
N THR A 13 1.58 -47.87 -19.12
CA THR A 13 0.20 -47.50 -18.80
C THR A 13 -0.27 -48.07 -17.45
N PRO A 14 0.00 -49.36 -17.13
CA PRO A 14 -0.34 -49.90 -15.81
C PRO A 14 0.47 -49.27 -14.66
N TRP A 15 1.74 -48.93 -14.91
CA TRP A 15 2.57 -48.24 -13.90
C TRP A 15 2.00 -46.86 -13.57
N LEU A 16 1.63 -46.06 -14.59
CA LEU A 16 0.99 -44.76 -14.39
C LEU A 16 -0.36 -44.86 -13.68
N ALA A 17 -1.17 -45.87 -14.01
CA ALA A 17 -2.43 -46.12 -13.32
C ALA A 17 -2.20 -46.44 -11.83
N LYS A 18 -1.20 -47.27 -11.50
CA LYS A 18 -0.80 -47.58 -10.12
C LYS A 18 -0.28 -46.32 -9.40
N PHE A 19 0.56 -45.53 -10.08
CA PHE A 19 1.13 -44.28 -9.56
C PHE A 19 0.04 -43.26 -9.18
N LEU A 20 -0.96 -43.05 -10.06
CA LEU A 20 -2.09 -42.16 -9.81
C LEU A 20 -3.05 -42.70 -8.74
N THR A 21 -3.33 -44.01 -8.75
CA THR A 21 -4.24 -44.64 -7.79
C THR A 21 -3.73 -44.53 -6.35
N ARG A 22 -2.42 -44.68 -6.13
CA ARG A 22 -1.78 -44.46 -4.82
C ARG A 22 -2.00 -43.06 -4.26
N ARG A 23 -2.30 -42.09 -5.14
CA ARG A 23 -2.57 -40.68 -4.81
C ARG A 23 -4.05 -40.32 -4.86
N GLY A 24 -4.93 -41.33 -4.97
CA GLY A 24 -6.38 -41.14 -5.05
C GLY A 24 -6.86 -40.55 -6.39
N LEU A 25 -6.02 -40.55 -7.43
CA LEU A 25 -6.32 -39.96 -8.73
C LEU A 25 -6.70 -41.04 -9.76
N LYS A 26 -7.74 -40.77 -10.57
CA LYS A 26 -8.11 -41.61 -11.72
C LYS A 26 -7.43 -41.17 -13.02
N GLN A 27 -7.07 -39.89 -13.10
CA GLN A 27 -6.40 -39.25 -14.23
C GLN A 27 -5.52 -38.10 -13.71
N PRO A 28 -4.53 -37.63 -14.48
CA PRO A 28 -3.77 -36.43 -14.14
C PRO A 28 -4.69 -35.23 -13.94
N ASP A 29 -4.37 -34.36 -13.00
CA ASP A 29 -5.17 -33.19 -12.62
C ASP A 29 -4.45 -31.86 -12.90
N HIS A 30 -3.53 -31.87 -13.86
CA HIS A 30 -2.79 -30.70 -14.35
C HIS A 30 -1.85 -30.03 -13.33
N ARG A 31 -1.69 -30.57 -12.12
CA ARG A 31 -0.68 -30.07 -11.17
C ARG A 31 0.74 -30.27 -11.72
N PRO A 32 1.72 -29.43 -11.33
CA PRO A 32 3.13 -29.64 -11.68
C PRO A 32 3.63 -31.04 -11.30
N LEU A 33 4.58 -31.59 -12.06
CA LEU A 33 5.02 -32.99 -11.86
C LEU A 33 5.62 -33.25 -10.48
N TYR A 34 6.35 -32.28 -9.90
CA TYR A 34 6.88 -32.38 -8.54
C TYR A 34 5.79 -32.48 -7.45
N GLU A 35 4.59 -31.92 -7.67
CA GLU A 35 3.45 -31.98 -6.73
C GLU A 35 2.76 -33.35 -6.73
N TYR A 36 3.20 -34.30 -7.55
CA TYR A 36 2.80 -35.69 -7.42
C TYR A 36 3.60 -36.41 -6.32
N HIS A 37 4.67 -35.84 -5.76
CA HIS A 37 5.41 -36.50 -4.67
C HIS A 37 5.84 -37.95 -5.00
N ALA A 38 6.50 -38.17 -6.14
CA ALA A 38 7.03 -39.50 -6.46
C ALA A 38 8.05 -39.94 -5.41
N THR A 39 7.90 -41.16 -4.86
CA THR A 39 8.80 -41.69 -3.82
C THR A 39 10.12 -42.16 -4.41
N SER A 40 11.17 -42.30 -3.59
CA SER A 40 12.44 -42.92 -4.01
C SER A 40 12.25 -44.30 -4.66
N GLU A 41 11.39 -45.15 -4.10
CA GLU A 41 11.06 -46.46 -4.67
C GLU A 41 10.41 -46.35 -6.06
N GLU A 42 9.46 -45.44 -6.22
CA GLU A 42 8.77 -45.22 -7.50
C GLU A 42 9.71 -44.62 -8.56
N TYR A 43 10.65 -43.77 -8.14
CA TYR A 43 11.69 -43.25 -9.01
C TYR A 43 12.61 -44.37 -9.53
N ASP A 44 13.04 -45.27 -8.64
CA ASP A 44 13.89 -46.41 -9.02
C ASP A 44 13.13 -47.42 -9.91
N GLU A 45 11.86 -47.69 -9.60
CA GLU A 45 10.97 -48.49 -10.47
C GLU A 45 10.85 -47.87 -11.87
N LEU A 46 10.61 -46.55 -11.95
CA LEU A 46 10.46 -45.80 -13.20
C LEU A 46 11.76 -45.79 -14.03
N LYS A 47 12.90 -45.62 -13.36
CA LYS A 47 14.24 -45.67 -13.95
C LYS A 47 14.52 -47.03 -14.56
N TRP A 48 14.23 -48.12 -13.83
CA TRP A 48 14.40 -49.48 -14.33
C TRP A 48 13.45 -49.78 -15.49
N LEU A 49 12.19 -49.35 -15.38
CA LEU A 49 11.16 -49.50 -16.41
C LEU A 49 11.62 -48.87 -17.75
N LEU A 50 12.03 -47.60 -17.73
CA LEU A 50 12.49 -46.89 -18.93
C LEU A 50 13.75 -47.50 -19.52
N ARG A 51 14.70 -47.92 -18.67
CA ARG A 51 15.92 -48.62 -19.09
C ARG A 51 15.63 -49.97 -19.77
N SER A 52 14.62 -50.70 -19.30
CA SER A 52 14.23 -52.00 -19.85
C SER A 52 13.52 -51.90 -21.21
N ILE A 53 12.84 -50.78 -21.47
CA ILE A 53 12.09 -50.53 -22.71
C ILE A 53 13.00 -49.92 -23.77
N GLY A 54 13.96 -49.08 -23.39
CA GLY A 54 14.78 -48.30 -24.32
C GLY A 54 13.94 -47.22 -25.03
N VAL A 55 14.35 -46.85 -26.26
CA VAL A 55 13.56 -45.99 -27.15
C VAL A 55 12.76 -46.89 -28.09
N PRO A 56 11.44 -47.07 -27.92
CA PRO A 56 10.68 -48.07 -28.66
C PRO A 56 10.45 -47.67 -30.13
N ASP A 57 10.67 -48.58 -31.06
CA ASP A 57 10.28 -48.41 -32.47
C ASP A 57 8.75 -48.22 -32.56
N GLY A 58 8.30 -47.00 -32.91
CA GLY A 58 6.88 -46.62 -32.92
C GLY A 58 6.46 -45.62 -31.83
N TYR A 59 7.38 -45.03 -31.06
CA TYR A 59 7.13 -44.03 -30.00
C TYR A 59 6.23 -42.84 -30.42
N LYS A 60 6.03 -42.61 -31.73
CA LYS A 60 5.12 -41.60 -32.28
C LYS A 60 3.68 -41.77 -31.79
N SER A 61 3.27 -42.98 -31.39
CA SER A 61 1.90 -43.36 -31.01
C SER A 61 1.65 -43.45 -29.50
N ASP A 62 2.69 -43.71 -28.69
CA ASP A 62 2.53 -44.07 -27.28
C ASP A 62 2.50 -42.84 -26.34
N LYS A 63 1.35 -42.60 -25.69
CA LYS A 63 1.20 -41.55 -24.67
C LYS A 63 1.74 -41.98 -23.30
N GLY A 64 1.67 -43.27 -22.96
CA GLY A 64 2.10 -43.79 -21.66
C GLY A 64 3.60 -43.73 -21.50
N TYR A 65 4.36 -44.13 -22.54
CA TYR A 65 5.82 -43.98 -22.54
C TYR A 65 6.24 -42.50 -22.40
N ALA A 66 5.62 -41.61 -23.18
CA ALA A 66 5.93 -40.18 -23.14
C ALA A 66 5.70 -39.58 -21.74
N ALA A 67 4.59 -39.94 -21.07
CA ALA A 67 4.29 -39.51 -19.72
C ALA A 67 5.29 -40.02 -18.67
N CYS A 68 5.68 -41.29 -18.73
CA CYS A 68 6.72 -41.88 -17.88
C CYS A 68 8.07 -41.19 -18.09
N PHE A 69 8.44 -40.93 -19.35
CA PHE A 69 9.72 -40.29 -19.69
C PHE A 69 9.79 -38.86 -19.17
N THR A 70 8.74 -38.06 -19.33
CA THR A 70 8.72 -36.67 -18.83
C THR A 70 8.76 -36.63 -17.30
N LEU A 71 8.02 -37.52 -16.62
CA LEU A 71 8.07 -37.64 -15.16
C LEU A 71 9.46 -38.04 -14.66
N PHE A 72 10.12 -39.01 -15.32
CA PHE A 72 11.48 -39.42 -14.99
C PHE A 72 12.48 -38.26 -15.14
N CYS A 73 12.44 -37.52 -16.25
CA CYS A 73 13.37 -36.42 -16.46
C CYS A 73 13.21 -35.31 -15.40
N SER A 74 11.97 -35.00 -15.00
CA SER A 74 11.69 -34.06 -13.92
C SER A 74 12.19 -34.56 -12.56
N GLU A 75 11.99 -35.84 -12.24
CA GLU A 75 12.48 -36.46 -11.00
C GLU A 75 14.01 -36.60 -10.97
N TRP A 76 14.64 -36.91 -12.11
CA TRP A 76 16.08 -36.95 -12.25
C TRP A 76 16.70 -35.58 -11.97
N TYR A 77 16.10 -34.50 -12.50
CA TYR A 77 16.56 -33.16 -12.20
C TYR A 77 16.50 -32.86 -10.70
N ARG A 78 15.44 -33.28 -10.02
CA ARG A 78 15.29 -33.09 -8.58
C ARG A 78 16.32 -33.86 -7.75
N ARG A 79 16.55 -35.14 -8.08
CA ARG A 79 17.28 -36.10 -7.23
C ARG A 79 18.76 -36.28 -7.59
N ASP A 80 19.09 -36.21 -8.89
CA ASP A 80 20.39 -36.62 -9.44
C ASP A 80 21.18 -35.47 -10.08
N TYR A 81 20.59 -34.29 -10.29
CA TYR A 81 21.28 -33.16 -10.94
C TYR A 81 22.41 -32.56 -10.08
N GLU A 82 23.56 -32.35 -10.70
CA GLU A 82 24.76 -31.75 -10.15
C GLU A 82 25.30 -30.68 -11.10
N ARG A 83 26.05 -29.71 -10.57
CA ARG A 83 26.52 -28.54 -11.33
C ARG A 83 27.37 -28.93 -12.54
N GLU A 84 28.13 -30.02 -12.44
CA GLU A 84 29.04 -30.51 -13.47
C GLU A 84 28.32 -31.02 -14.73
N TYR A 85 27.04 -31.39 -14.62
CA TYR A 85 26.25 -31.92 -15.72
C TYR A 85 25.77 -30.85 -16.71
N GLY A 86 25.73 -29.57 -16.31
CA GLY A 86 25.32 -28.47 -17.17
C GLY A 86 23.92 -28.63 -17.78
N TRP A 87 23.65 -27.84 -18.83
CA TRP A 87 22.35 -27.85 -19.54
C TRP A 87 22.36 -28.87 -20.70
N ALA A 88 22.54 -30.16 -20.38
CA ALA A 88 22.74 -31.23 -21.36
C ALA A 88 21.81 -32.43 -21.15
N TRP A 89 21.55 -33.17 -22.23
CA TRP A 89 20.73 -34.37 -22.22
C TRP A 89 21.54 -35.66 -21.94
N GLU A 90 22.83 -35.66 -22.30
CA GLU A 90 23.76 -36.78 -22.08
C GLU A 90 23.72 -37.40 -20.66
N PRO A 91 23.66 -36.61 -19.57
CA PRO A 91 23.57 -37.18 -18.21
C PRO A 91 22.28 -37.98 -17.96
N ILE A 92 21.15 -37.49 -18.48
CA ILE A 92 19.85 -38.15 -18.39
C ILE A 92 19.89 -39.46 -19.20
N TYR A 93 20.40 -39.38 -20.43
CA TYR A 93 20.55 -40.51 -21.35
C TYR A 93 21.43 -41.62 -20.77
N LYS A 94 22.57 -41.26 -20.18
CA LYS A 94 23.48 -42.19 -19.52
C LYS A 94 22.81 -42.92 -18.35
N THR A 95 21.89 -42.27 -17.65
CA THR A 95 21.22 -42.82 -16.46
C THR A 95 20.26 -43.98 -16.81
N ILE A 96 19.59 -43.90 -17.95
CA ILE A 96 18.64 -44.93 -18.44
C ILE A 96 19.17 -45.73 -19.63
N GLY A 97 20.39 -45.46 -20.10
CA GLY A 97 21.05 -46.21 -21.18
C GLY A 97 20.43 -46.01 -22.56
N ILE A 98 19.92 -44.80 -22.87
CA ILE A 98 19.32 -44.49 -24.18
C ILE A 98 20.16 -43.47 -24.96
N SER A 99 19.90 -43.35 -26.26
CA SER A 99 20.36 -42.23 -27.09
C SER A 99 19.23 -41.79 -28.01
N ALA A 100 18.91 -40.51 -28.05
CA ALA A 100 17.84 -39.97 -28.88
C ALA A 100 18.21 -38.60 -29.43
N SER A 101 17.71 -38.28 -30.63
CA SER A 101 17.94 -37.03 -31.33
C SER A 101 16.96 -35.93 -30.92
N SER A 102 17.31 -34.67 -31.19
CA SER A 102 16.46 -33.51 -30.90
C SER A 102 15.08 -33.56 -31.57
N SER A 103 14.97 -34.20 -32.75
CA SER A 103 13.69 -34.41 -33.45
C SER A 103 12.77 -35.38 -32.70
N GLU A 104 13.34 -36.35 -31.99
CA GLU A 104 12.63 -37.37 -31.24
C GLU A 104 12.12 -36.78 -29.92
N MET A 105 12.97 -36.03 -29.24
CA MET A 105 12.59 -35.24 -28.05
C MET A 105 11.47 -34.25 -28.36
N GLY A 106 11.51 -33.63 -29.54
CA GLY A 106 10.45 -32.73 -30.01
C GLY A 106 9.07 -33.37 -30.19
N LYS A 107 8.98 -34.70 -30.20
CA LYS A 107 7.73 -35.46 -30.27
C LYS A 107 7.33 -36.05 -28.92
N ILE A 108 8.30 -36.55 -28.16
CA ILE A 108 8.05 -37.21 -26.86
C ILE A 108 7.61 -36.19 -25.81
N ILE A 109 8.28 -35.04 -25.72
CA ILE A 109 8.11 -34.11 -24.61
C ILE A 109 6.74 -33.39 -24.65
N PRO A 110 6.29 -32.81 -25.78
CA PRO A 110 4.95 -32.25 -25.86
C PRO A 110 3.86 -33.29 -25.59
N LYS A 111 4.07 -34.53 -26.01
CA LYS A 111 3.07 -35.58 -25.85
C LYS A 111 2.95 -36.08 -24.40
N GLY A 112 4.05 -36.07 -23.65
CA GLY A 112 4.04 -36.36 -22.22
C GLY A 112 3.49 -35.18 -21.42
N LEU A 113 4.06 -33.98 -21.59
CA LEU A 113 3.65 -32.79 -20.84
C LEU A 113 2.24 -32.33 -21.22
N ASP A 114 2.04 -31.82 -22.44
CA ASP A 114 0.75 -31.26 -22.87
C ASP A 114 -0.28 -32.38 -23.13
N GLY A 115 0.14 -33.47 -23.77
CA GLY A 115 -0.77 -34.53 -24.22
C GLY A 115 -1.28 -35.52 -23.16
N TYR A 116 -0.61 -35.65 -22.01
CA TYR A 116 -0.99 -36.55 -20.91
C TYR A 116 -1.12 -35.82 -19.57
N TRP A 117 -0.07 -35.12 -19.13
CA TRP A 117 -0.09 -34.38 -17.86
C TRP A 117 -0.86 -33.05 -17.95
N GLY A 118 -1.15 -32.58 -19.16
CA GLY A 118 -1.77 -31.29 -19.45
C GLY A 118 -0.97 -30.11 -18.93
N ARG A 119 0.36 -30.14 -19.13
CA ARG A 119 1.34 -29.14 -18.74
C ARG A 119 1.93 -28.44 -19.96
N PRO A 120 2.11 -27.10 -19.95
CA PRO A 120 2.59 -26.36 -21.11
C PRO A 120 4.08 -26.65 -21.40
N VAL A 121 4.46 -26.62 -22.68
CA VAL A 121 5.86 -26.61 -23.10
C VAL A 121 6.33 -25.17 -23.24
N ARG A 122 7.47 -24.84 -22.62
CA ARG A 122 8.03 -23.48 -22.61
C ARG A 122 8.77 -23.13 -23.88
N PHE A 123 8.93 -21.84 -24.11
CA PHE A 123 9.69 -21.27 -25.23
C PHE A 123 10.78 -20.33 -24.69
N TYR A 124 11.91 -20.25 -25.40
CA TYR A 124 12.89 -19.18 -25.21
C TYR A 124 12.34 -17.85 -25.73
N ASP A 125 12.96 -16.73 -25.35
CA ASP A 125 12.65 -15.38 -25.88
C ASP A 125 12.70 -15.30 -27.42
N THR A 126 13.40 -16.25 -28.06
CA THR A 126 13.52 -16.38 -29.53
C THR A 126 12.46 -17.29 -30.16
N GLU A 127 11.33 -17.56 -29.49
CA GLU A 127 10.23 -18.45 -29.95
C GLU A 127 10.62 -19.94 -30.19
N ARG A 128 11.80 -20.39 -29.74
CA ARG A 128 12.21 -21.80 -29.83
C ARG A 128 11.74 -22.59 -28.61
N ARG A 129 11.25 -23.83 -28.79
CA ARG A 129 10.80 -24.70 -27.68
C ARG A 129 11.96 -25.04 -26.73
N ASN A 130 11.81 -24.70 -25.45
CA ASN A 130 12.74 -24.99 -24.37
C ASN A 130 12.35 -26.29 -23.65
N PHE A 131 12.68 -27.42 -24.27
CA PHE A 131 12.29 -28.74 -23.76
C PHE A 131 12.94 -29.11 -22.42
N LEU A 132 14.24 -28.89 -22.28
CA LEU A 132 14.97 -29.21 -21.05
C LEU A 132 14.51 -28.30 -19.91
N GLY A 133 14.32 -27.01 -20.18
CA GLY A 133 13.78 -26.06 -19.20
C GLY A 133 12.35 -26.37 -18.79
N SER A 134 11.51 -26.85 -19.71
CA SER A 134 10.17 -27.33 -19.38
C SER A 134 10.24 -28.47 -18.37
N LEU A 135 11.07 -29.48 -18.59
CA LEU A 135 11.16 -30.64 -17.69
C LEU A 135 11.79 -30.32 -16.34
N PHE A 136 12.83 -29.48 -16.31
CA PHE A 136 13.49 -29.07 -15.07
C PHE A 136 12.54 -28.24 -14.20
N SER A 137 11.76 -27.37 -14.82
CA SER A 137 10.75 -26.59 -14.11
C SER A 137 9.65 -27.45 -13.49
N GLU A 138 9.31 -28.56 -14.13
CA GLU A 138 8.35 -29.55 -13.61
C GLU A 138 8.99 -30.45 -12.54
N GLY A 139 10.32 -30.45 -12.38
CA GLY A 139 11.07 -31.19 -11.35
C GLY A 139 11.25 -30.45 -10.02
N GLY A 140 11.04 -29.13 -9.97
CA GLY A 140 11.19 -28.33 -8.75
C GLY A 140 12.63 -27.90 -8.45
N LEU A 141 13.11 -28.09 -7.22
CA LEU A 141 14.48 -27.70 -6.79
C LEU A 141 15.44 -28.92 -6.78
N PRO A 142 16.64 -28.83 -7.37
CA PRO A 142 17.62 -29.91 -7.38
C PRO A 142 18.32 -30.06 -6.01
N PHE A 143 18.04 -31.16 -5.30
CA PHE A 143 18.43 -31.32 -3.89
C PHE A 143 19.93 -31.44 -3.64
N ARG A 144 20.67 -32.08 -4.55
CA ARG A 144 22.13 -32.21 -4.40
C ARG A 144 22.85 -30.86 -4.46
N LEU A 145 22.30 -29.92 -5.21
CA LEU A 145 22.79 -28.54 -5.31
C LEU A 145 22.51 -27.71 -4.03
N LEU A 146 21.60 -28.19 -3.16
CA LEU A 146 21.27 -27.58 -1.87
C LEU A 146 22.20 -28.05 -0.73
N LYS A 147 22.95 -29.14 -0.92
CA LYS A 147 23.78 -29.81 0.10
C LYS A 147 25.15 -29.14 0.34
N GLU A 148 25.66 -28.37 -0.62
CA GLU A 148 26.96 -27.69 -0.47
C GLU A 148 26.96 -26.79 0.78
N SER A 149 27.82 -27.09 1.74
CA SER A 149 27.97 -26.41 3.03
C SER A 149 28.60 -25.01 2.87
N ASN A 150 27.83 -24.12 2.26
CA ASN A 150 27.89 -22.64 2.26
C ASN A 150 26.81 -22.12 1.28
N SER A 151 25.59 -22.68 1.35
CA SER A 151 24.65 -22.56 0.24
C SER A 151 24.11 -21.14 0.13
N ARG A 152 24.38 -20.51 -1.02
CA ARG A 152 23.78 -19.23 -1.44
C ARG A 152 22.25 -19.25 -1.31
N PHE A 153 21.64 -20.43 -1.33
CA PHE A 153 20.22 -20.66 -1.04
C PHE A 153 19.84 -20.34 0.39
N GLN A 154 20.60 -20.75 1.42
CA GLN A 154 20.30 -20.38 2.80
C GLN A 154 20.42 -18.87 3.00
N SER A 155 21.44 -18.22 2.43
CA SER A 155 21.56 -16.75 2.47
C SER A 155 20.41 -16.04 1.75
N MET A 156 19.99 -16.58 0.59
CA MET A 156 18.85 -16.07 -0.18
C MET A 156 17.53 -16.22 0.57
N PHE A 157 17.26 -17.38 1.17
CA PHE A 157 16.09 -17.57 2.04
C PHE A 157 16.17 -16.70 3.30
N SER A 158 17.34 -16.52 3.91
CA SER A 158 17.50 -15.60 5.05
C SER A 158 17.14 -14.17 4.65
N LEU A 159 17.57 -13.72 3.47
CA LEU A 159 17.23 -12.42 2.93
C LEU A 159 15.73 -12.28 2.66
N ILE A 160 15.10 -13.28 2.02
CA ILE A 160 13.66 -13.31 1.80
C ILE A 160 12.91 -13.28 3.13
N LEU A 161 13.22 -14.19 4.07
CA LEU A 161 12.52 -14.32 5.35
C LEU A 161 12.65 -13.07 6.24
N ASN A 162 13.77 -12.35 6.12
CA ASN A 162 13.99 -11.07 6.78
C ASN A 162 13.17 -9.93 6.14
N GLN A 163 13.08 -9.89 4.81
CA GLN A 163 12.34 -8.86 4.08
C GLN A 163 10.85 -9.19 3.89
N TYR A 164 10.42 -10.40 4.28
CA TYR A 164 9.10 -10.94 3.99
C TYR A 164 7.94 -10.05 4.49
N ASP A 165 8.01 -9.62 5.77
CA ASP A 165 6.96 -8.77 6.34
C ASP A 165 7.05 -7.34 5.77
N GLN A 166 8.26 -6.78 5.59
CA GLN A 166 8.45 -5.48 4.92
C GLN A 166 7.88 -5.47 3.49
N ALA A 167 8.06 -6.55 2.74
CA ALA A 167 7.49 -6.72 1.41
C ALA A 167 5.97 -6.78 1.48
N LYS A 168 5.38 -7.56 2.40
CA LYS A 168 3.92 -7.56 2.62
C LYS A 168 3.39 -6.18 3.00
N TYR A 169 4.08 -5.43 3.87
CA TYR A 169 3.69 -4.06 4.25
C TYR A 169 3.85 -3.04 3.12
N SER A 170 4.79 -3.27 2.20
CA SER A 170 5.03 -2.45 1.01
C SER A 170 4.19 -2.88 -0.20
N ASN A 171 3.26 -3.82 0.00
CA ASN A 171 2.43 -4.43 -1.04
C ASN A 171 3.25 -5.09 -2.19
N ILE A 172 4.48 -5.50 -1.87
CA ILE A 172 5.34 -6.28 -2.74
C ILE A 172 4.96 -7.75 -2.50
N SER A 173 4.50 -8.43 -3.55
CA SER A 173 4.16 -9.85 -3.45
C SER A 173 5.38 -10.67 -3.03
N THR A 174 5.16 -11.78 -2.32
CA THR A 174 6.23 -12.73 -2.00
C THR A 174 6.99 -13.13 -3.27
N PHE A 175 6.25 -13.30 -4.38
CA PHE A 175 6.82 -13.55 -5.70
C PHE A 175 7.81 -12.46 -6.12
N ALA A 176 7.43 -11.19 -6.08
CA ALA A 176 8.31 -10.08 -6.47
C ALA A 176 9.54 -9.96 -5.55
N LEU A 177 9.37 -10.20 -4.24
CA LEU A 177 10.47 -10.24 -3.29
C LEU A 177 11.47 -11.36 -3.61
N VAL A 178 10.95 -12.57 -3.84
CA VAL A 178 11.77 -13.74 -4.19
C VAL A 178 12.45 -13.52 -5.54
N HIS A 179 11.74 -12.97 -6.53
CA HIS A 179 12.30 -12.64 -7.84
C HIS A 179 13.49 -11.70 -7.70
N ALA A 180 13.34 -10.60 -6.94
CA ALA A 180 14.43 -9.66 -6.69
C ALA A 180 15.61 -10.29 -5.93
N ALA A 181 15.34 -11.15 -4.95
CA ALA A 181 16.36 -11.88 -4.21
C ALA A 181 17.12 -12.87 -5.10
N VAL A 182 16.41 -13.56 -5.99
CA VAL A 182 16.96 -14.51 -6.96
C VAL A 182 17.76 -13.79 -8.05
N GLU A 183 17.31 -12.64 -8.56
CA GLU A 183 18.06 -11.83 -9.53
C GLU A 183 19.39 -11.34 -8.97
N LYS A 184 19.39 -10.87 -7.71
CA LYS A 184 20.59 -10.42 -6.99
C LYS A 184 21.50 -11.57 -6.57
N SER A 185 20.99 -12.79 -6.59
CA SER A 185 21.77 -13.98 -6.27
C SER A 185 22.57 -14.47 -7.49
N SER A 186 23.75 -15.03 -7.25
CA SER A 186 24.55 -15.73 -8.27
C SER A 186 24.08 -17.17 -8.48
N LEU A 187 22.75 -17.37 -8.56
CA LEU A 187 22.12 -18.65 -8.85
C LEU A 187 22.05 -18.91 -10.37
N PRO A 188 22.06 -20.19 -10.80
CA PRO A 188 21.85 -20.57 -12.20
C PRO A 188 20.54 -20.01 -12.79
N VAL A 189 20.51 -19.77 -14.12
CA VAL A 189 19.38 -19.18 -14.86
C VAL A 189 18.04 -19.88 -14.59
N VAL A 190 18.07 -21.21 -14.39
CA VAL A 190 16.90 -22.05 -14.09
C VAL A 190 16.10 -21.58 -12.86
N PHE A 191 16.78 -20.98 -11.88
CA PHE A 191 16.12 -20.49 -10.67
C PHE A 191 15.50 -19.11 -10.87
N LYS A 192 15.91 -18.37 -11.91
CA LYS A 192 15.36 -17.07 -12.30
C LYS A 192 14.04 -17.19 -13.07
N GLU A 193 13.65 -18.40 -13.46
CA GLU A 193 12.37 -18.68 -14.10
C GLU A 193 11.20 -18.53 -13.11
N ASP A 194 10.07 -17.99 -13.59
CA ASP A 194 8.90 -17.66 -12.76
C ASP A 194 8.40 -18.84 -11.91
N THR A 195 8.41 -20.06 -12.41
CA THR A 195 7.97 -21.23 -11.62
C THR A 195 8.91 -21.60 -10.48
N SER A 196 10.21 -21.36 -10.66
CA SER A 196 11.21 -21.59 -9.63
C SER A 196 11.07 -20.51 -8.55
N VAL A 197 10.86 -19.26 -8.97
CA VAL A 197 10.52 -18.15 -8.08
C VAL A 197 9.24 -18.46 -7.30
N GLU A 198 8.17 -18.90 -7.97
CA GLU A 198 6.89 -19.23 -7.33
C GLU A 198 7.03 -20.37 -6.32
N LEU A 199 7.81 -21.41 -6.64
CA LEU A 199 8.09 -22.50 -5.70
C LEU A 199 8.83 -21.99 -4.46
N ILE A 200 9.86 -21.16 -4.64
CA ILE A 200 10.62 -20.55 -3.54
C ILE A 200 9.71 -19.62 -2.72
N SER A 201 8.81 -18.86 -3.36
CA SER A 201 7.80 -18.04 -2.68
C SER A 201 6.89 -18.86 -1.78
N ARG A 202 6.32 -19.97 -2.30
CA ARG A 202 5.47 -20.87 -1.51
C ARG A 202 6.22 -21.51 -0.35
N MET A 203 7.50 -21.85 -0.53
CA MET A 203 8.34 -22.36 0.56
C MET A 203 8.57 -21.31 1.64
N ALA A 204 8.86 -20.06 1.27
CA ALA A 204 9.04 -18.96 2.23
C ALA A 204 7.74 -18.67 3.00
N GLU A 205 6.61 -18.62 2.30
CA GLU A 205 5.26 -18.50 2.87
C GLU A 205 4.98 -19.58 3.91
N GLN A 206 5.25 -20.85 3.56
CA GLN A 206 5.01 -21.98 4.46
C GLN A 206 5.90 -21.93 5.70
N LEU A 207 7.17 -21.53 5.57
CA LEU A 207 8.08 -21.37 6.72
C LEU A 207 7.60 -20.29 7.68
N VAL A 208 7.24 -19.11 7.16
CA VAL A 208 6.73 -18.01 7.98
C VAL A 208 5.42 -18.43 8.66
N SER A 209 4.55 -19.14 7.93
CA SER A 209 3.29 -19.65 8.47
C SER A 209 3.53 -20.60 9.66
N LEU A 210 4.40 -21.60 9.51
CA LEU A 210 4.73 -22.55 10.59
C LEU A 210 5.30 -21.85 11.83
N VAL A 211 6.17 -20.85 11.64
CA VAL A 211 6.74 -20.08 12.76
C VAL A 211 5.67 -19.28 13.50
N GLN A 212 4.73 -18.65 12.78
CA GLN A 212 3.65 -17.86 13.37
C GLN A 212 2.58 -18.75 14.04
N ILE A 213 2.26 -19.90 13.45
CA ILE A 213 1.22 -20.81 13.96
C ILE A 213 1.70 -21.51 15.23
N TYR A 214 2.95 -21.94 15.28
CA TYR A 214 3.46 -22.70 16.44
C TYR A 214 4.27 -21.84 17.41
N ASP A 215 4.27 -20.51 17.21
CA ASP A 215 5.04 -19.55 17.99
C ASP A 215 6.52 -19.97 18.18
N LEU A 216 7.09 -20.54 17.12
CA LEU A 216 8.41 -21.19 17.16
C LEU A 216 9.53 -20.20 17.47
N SER A 217 9.28 -18.90 17.29
CA SER A 217 10.17 -17.80 17.68
C SER A 217 10.51 -17.81 19.18
N ASN A 218 9.65 -18.33 20.04
CA ASN A 218 9.87 -18.34 21.49
C ASN A 218 10.56 -19.62 22.00
N HIS A 219 10.84 -20.58 21.13
CA HIS A 219 11.45 -21.86 21.49
C HIS A 219 12.94 -21.93 21.11
N THR A 220 13.74 -22.60 21.93
CA THR A 220 15.19 -22.81 21.70
C THR A 220 15.48 -23.88 20.65
N GLU A 221 14.61 -24.89 20.52
CA GLU A 221 14.67 -25.94 19.51
C GLU A 221 13.37 -26.02 18.68
N PRO A 222 13.14 -25.08 17.73
CA PRO A 222 11.85 -24.92 17.04
C PRO A 222 11.43 -26.15 16.23
N VAL A 223 12.39 -26.92 15.69
CA VAL A 223 12.12 -28.13 14.93
C VAL A 223 11.56 -29.25 15.81
N LYS A 224 12.14 -29.47 17.00
CA LYS A 224 11.69 -30.52 17.92
C LYS A 224 10.31 -30.21 18.48
N GLU A 225 10.05 -28.94 18.77
CA GLU A 225 8.73 -28.50 19.23
C GLU A 225 7.68 -28.68 18.13
N LEU A 226 8.01 -28.30 16.88
CA LEU A 226 7.10 -28.52 15.75
C LEU A 226 6.85 -30.02 15.49
N GLU A 227 7.86 -30.88 15.63
CA GLU A 227 7.70 -32.34 15.51
C GLU A 227 6.82 -32.92 16.63
N ARG A 228 6.86 -32.34 17.83
CA ARG A 228 6.04 -32.75 18.97
C ARG A 228 4.57 -32.39 18.76
N VAL A 229 4.29 -31.17 18.30
CA VAL A 229 2.93 -30.63 18.17
C VAL A 229 2.31 -31.01 16.82
N HIS A 230 3.11 -31.11 15.76
CA HIS A 230 2.66 -31.47 14.43
C HIS A 230 3.60 -32.50 13.75
N PRO A 231 3.55 -33.80 14.13
CA PRO A 231 4.51 -34.83 13.66
C PRO A 231 4.59 -35.01 12.14
N LYS A 232 3.53 -34.68 11.40
CA LYS A 232 3.44 -34.80 9.94
C LYS A 232 3.61 -33.48 9.19
N TRP A 233 4.28 -32.49 9.78
CA TRP A 233 4.32 -31.13 9.20
C TRP A 233 5.05 -31.10 7.85
N ARG A 234 5.95 -32.06 7.63
CA ARG A 234 6.70 -32.23 6.39
C ARG A 234 5.82 -32.59 5.20
N ASP A 235 4.68 -33.24 5.45
CA ASP A 235 3.72 -33.61 4.40
C ASP A 235 3.01 -32.37 3.80
N SER A 236 3.02 -31.24 4.53
CA SER A 236 2.42 -29.96 4.11
C SER A 236 3.36 -29.09 3.27
N PHE A 237 4.61 -29.52 3.03
CA PHE A 237 5.61 -28.72 2.34
C PHE A 237 5.47 -28.87 0.80
N PRO A 238 5.64 -27.78 0.01
CA PRO A 238 5.41 -27.80 -1.45
C PRO A 238 6.28 -28.77 -2.27
N VAL A 239 7.28 -29.38 -1.64
CA VAL A 239 8.22 -30.31 -2.30
C VAL A 239 8.30 -31.59 -1.46
N PRO A 240 8.22 -32.79 -2.06
CA PRO A 240 8.51 -34.06 -1.38
C PRO A 240 9.98 -34.10 -0.93
N LEU A 241 10.20 -34.43 0.34
CA LEU A 241 11.53 -34.44 0.94
C LEU A 241 11.74 -35.75 1.68
N ASP A 242 11.83 -36.82 0.89
CA ASP A 242 11.96 -38.23 1.29
C ASP A 242 13.43 -38.71 1.34
N ASP A 243 14.39 -37.78 1.31
CA ASP A 243 15.83 -38.05 1.46
C ASP A 243 16.42 -37.25 2.64
N ASP A 244 17.44 -37.81 3.30
CA ASP A 244 18.13 -37.21 4.47
C ASP A 244 18.62 -35.79 4.18
N THR A 245 19.01 -35.54 2.93
CA THR A 245 19.45 -34.25 2.41
C THR A 245 18.35 -33.18 2.48
N GLY A 246 17.13 -33.52 2.09
CA GLY A 246 15.98 -32.62 2.10
C GLY A 246 15.55 -32.24 3.52
N THR A 247 15.64 -33.19 4.44
CA THR A 247 15.30 -33.01 5.86
C THR A 247 16.24 -32.03 6.56
N SER A 248 17.55 -32.17 6.35
CA SER A 248 18.54 -31.27 6.97
C SER A 248 18.38 -29.82 6.47
N PHE A 249 18.09 -29.64 5.18
CA PHE A 249 17.88 -28.32 4.59
C PHE A 249 16.66 -27.60 5.19
N LEU A 250 15.51 -28.29 5.29
CA LEU A 250 14.29 -27.77 5.89
C LEU A 250 14.49 -27.34 7.35
N ASN A 251 15.16 -28.18 8.14
CA ASN A 251 15.43 -27.90 9.54
C ASN A 251 16.29 -26.62 9.69
N GLY A 252 17.24 -26.40 8.77
CA GLY A 252 18.02 -25.16 8.69
C GLY A 252 17.17 -23.94 8.34
N LEU A 253 16.26 -24.06 7.36
CA LEU A 253 15.37 -22.97 6.97
C LEU A 253 14.37 -22.60 8.07
N LEU A 254 13.79 -23.58 8.77
CA LEU A 254 12.84 -23.32 9.85
C LEU A 254 13.52 -22.62 11.04
N ARG A 255 14.73 -23.04 11.42
CA ARG A 255 15.52 -22.35 12.45
C ARG A 255 15.77 -20.89 12.07
N THR A 256 16.17 -20.65 10.81
CA THR A 256 16.40 -19.30 10.27
C THR A 256 15.13 -18.46 10.30
N ALA A 257 13.99 -19.03 9.90
CA ALA A 257 12.70 -18.36 9.96
C ALA A 257 12.30 -17.99 11.40
N SER A 258 12.52 -18.89 12.38
CA SER A 258 12.24 -18.62 13.80
C SER A 258 13.13 -17.51 14.38
N THR A 259 14.40 -17.46 14.02
CA THR A 259 15.34 -16.41 14.51
C THR A 259 15.04 -15.04 13.91
N GLU A 260 14.83 -14.96 12.60
CA GLU A 260 14.46 -13.71 11.91
C GLU A 260 13.03 -13.24 12.28
N SER A 261 12.28 -14.06 13.03
CA SER A 261 10.95 -13.72 13.56
C SER A 261 10.92 -13.11 14.96
N LYS A 262 12.00 -13.21 15.74
CA LYS A 262 12.07 -12.64 17.11
C LYS A 262 11.92 -11.11 17.21
N PRO A 263 12.51 -10.26 16.33
CA PRO A 263 12.34 -8.81 16.44
C PRO A 263 10.91 -8.31 16.12
N ARG A 264 10.00 -9.20 15.69
CA ARG A 264 8.66 -8.88 15.14
C ARG A 264 7.58 -8.61 16.21
N LEU A 265 7.69 -9.17 17.41
CA LEU A 265 6.61 -9.14 18.42
C LEU A 265 6.75 -8.01 19.45
N GLN A 266 7.97 -7.47 19.66
CA GLN A 266 8.23 -6.49 20.72
C GLN A 266 8.07 -5.02 20.28
N LYS A 267 8.06 -4.70 18.98
CA LYS A 267 8.00 -3.31 18.45
C LYS A 267 6.59 -2.67 18.42
N ASN A 268 5.54 -3.38 18.83
CA ASN A 268 4.15 -3.01 18.52
C ASN A 268 3.45 -2.04 19.48
N LYS A 269 4.14 -1.36 20.41
CA LYS A 269 3.48 -0.53 21.44
C LYS A 269 3.73 0.98 21.34
N THR A 270 4.74 1.44 20.62
CA THR A 270 5.11 2.86 20.57
C THR A 270 5.29 3.35 19.14
N THR A 271 5.07 4.66 18.93
CA THR A 271 5.48 5.31 17.71
C THR A 271 7.00 5.30 17.64
N LEU A 272 7.57 4.76 16.56
CA LEU A 272 9.01 4.70 16.33
C LEU A 272 9.32 5.37 15.00
N CYS A 273 10.28 6.29 14.99
CA CYS A 273 10.83 6.90 13.78
C CYS A 273 12.31 6.52 13.66
N GLN A 274 12.67 5.81 12.61
CA GLN A 274 14.05 5.37 12.35
C GLN A 274 14.52 5.88 10.98
N PHE A 275 15.82 6.12 10.85
CA PHE A 275 16.42 6.61 9.61
C PHE A 275 17.45 5.63 9.08
N LEU A 276 17.33 5.32 7.79
CA LEU A 276 18.16 4.37 7.07
C LEU A 276 18.89 5.10 5.94
N TRP A 277 20.15 4.76 5.73
CA TRP A 277 20.96 5.22 4.61
C TRP A 277 21.50 4.02 3.82
N SER A 278 21.64 4.17 2.52
CA SER A 278 22.12 3.13 1.62
C SER A 278 23.02 3.73 0.55
N GLU A 279 24.08 2.99 0.18
CA GLU A 279 25.00 3.37 -0.89
C GLU A 279 24.31 3.52 -2.27
N ASN A 280 23.18 2.85 -2.49
CA ASN A 280 22.41 2.97 -3.73
C ASN A 280 21.74 4.35 -3.89
N HIS A 281 21.50 5.05 -2.78
CA HIS A 281 20.88 6.37 -2.73
C HIS A 281 21.68 7.29 -1.80
N PRO A 282 22.92 7.64 -2.15
CA PRO A 282 23.87 8.26 -1.23
C PRO A 282 23.42 9.66 -0.78
N GLU A 283 22.59 10.35 -1.56
CA GLU A 283 22.08 11.69 -1.26
C GLU A 283 20.78 11.70 -0.44
N ALA A 284 20.15 10.55 -0.20
CA ALA A 284 18.84 10.49 0.44
C ALA A 284 18.86 9.71 1.75
N VAL A 285 18.05 10.15 2.71
CA VAL A 285 17.73 9.39 3.92
C VAL A 285 16.33 8.77 3.75
N GLN A 286 16.21 7.50 4.09
CA GLN A 286 14.93 6.81 4.14
C GLN A 286 14.39 6.81 5.58
N ALA A 287 13.16 7.25 5.77
CA ALA A 287 12.47 7.16 7.05
C ALA A 287 11.65 5.86 7.12
N LEU A 288 11.70 5.20 8.27
CA LEU A 288 10.86 4.08 8.64
C LEU A 288 10.04 4.46 9.87
N ILE A 289 8.72 4.52 9.71
CA ILE A 289 7.79 4.90 10.77
C ILE A 289 6.95 3.70 11.15
N SER A 290 6.98 3.36 12.44
CA SER A 290 6.09 2.37 13.05
C SER A 290 5.09 3.09 13.96
N LEU A 291 3.81 2.74 13.86
CA LEU A 291 2.70 3.37 14.56
C LEU A 291 2.03 2.38 15.54
N PRO A 292 1.50 2.88 16.68
CA PRO A 292 0.65 2.11 17.57
C PRO A 292 -0.67 1.71 16.90
N GLU A 293 -1.45 0.85 17.56
CA GLU A 293 -2.79 0.45 17.07
C GLU A 293 -3.79 1.62 17.10
N GLU A 294 -3.63 2.53 18.06
CA GLU A 294 -4.51 3.69 18.23
C GLU A 294 -3.69 4.98 18.35
N LEU A 295 -4.19 6.06 17.72
CA LEU A 295 -3.66 7.42 17.81
C LEU A 295 -4.75 8.36 18.33
N SER A 296 -4.33 9.38 19.09
CA SER A 296 -5.21 10.44 19.58
C SER A 296 -4.77 11.79 19.02
N PHE A 297 -5.71 12.59 18.54
CA PHE A 297 -5.49 13.94 18.04
C PHE A 297 -6.32 14.93 18.86
N SER A 298 -5.72 16.05 19.24
CA SER A 298 -6.48 17.23 19.69
C SER A 298 -7.12 17.90 18.48
N ILE A 299 -8.38 18.27 18.59
CA ILE A 299 -9.17 18.85 17.51
C ILE A 299 -9.45 20.31 17.83
N ASP A 300 -9.05 21.21 16.92
CA ASP A 300 -9.32 22.65 17.04
C ASP A 300 -10.70 23.03 16.47
N ILE A 301 -11.18 22.29 15.46
CA ILE A 301 -12.46 22.52 14.76
C ILE A 301 -13.21 21.19 14.65
N GLU A 302 -14.45 21.14 15.17
CA GLU A 302 -15.26 19.92 15.13
C GLU A 302 -15.63 19.55 13.68
N PRO A 303 -15.19 18.38 13.17
CA PRO A 303 -15.44 18.00 11.79
C PRO A 303 -16.86 17.45 11.62
N SER A 304 -17.43 17.63 10.43
CA SER A 304 -18.78 17.15 10.09
C SER A 304 -18.89 15.63 9.85
N THR A 305 -17.82 14.87 10.09
CA THR A 305 -17.74 13.43 9.82
C THR A 305 -16.76 12.75 10.78
N THR A 306 -16.97 11.47 11.05
CA THR A 306 -16.06 10.61 11.82
C THR A 306 -15.06 9.84 10.94
N ARG A 307 -15.12 9.99 9.62
CA ARG A 307 -14.16 9.37 8.69
C ARG A 307 -13.06 10.36 8.34
N PHE A 308 -11.84 10.09 8.78
CA PHE A 308 -10.66 10.91 8.52
C PHE A 308 -9.73 10.26 7.51
N GLU A 309 -8.85 11.05 6.92
CA GLU A 309 -7.70 10.59 6.16
C GLU A 309 -6.43 10.89 6.96
N LEU A 310 -5.57 9.88 7.10
CA LEU A 310 -4.29 10.02 7.77
C LEU A 310 -3.16 10.11 6.75
N ALA A 311 -2.20 10.98 7.01
CA ALA A 311 -1.01 11.14 6.19
C ALA A 311 0.17 11.68 6.99
N ILE A 312 1.37 11.51 6.44
CA ILE A 312 2.63 12.03 6.97
C ILE A 312 3.03 13.24 6.16
N TYR A 313 3.31 14.33 6.87
CA TYR A 313 3.68 15.61 6.32
C TYR A 313 5.13 15.95 6.65
N GLU A 314 5.80 16.55 5.67
CA GLU A 314 7.14 17.14 5.77
C GLU A 314 7.06 18.53 5.15
N ASP A 315 7.48 19.56 5.90
CA ASP A 315 7.47 20.95 5.42
C ASP A 315 6.10 21.38 4.83
N GLY A 316 5.01 21.05 5.56
CA GLY A 316 3.65 21.35 5.14
C GLY A 316 3.17 20.63 3.87
N ASN A 317 3.92 19.65 3.35
CA ASN A 317 3.54 18.84 2.20
C ASN A 317 3.31 17.38 2.60
N GLU A 318 2.28 16.75 2.02
CA GLU A 318 2.08 15.31 2.17
C GLU A 318 3.21 14.55 1.45
N ILE A 319 3.90 13.67 2.17
CA ILE A 319 4.96 12.81 1.63
C ILE A 319 4.59 11.33 1.60
N ALA A 320 3.65 10.91 2.47
CA ALA A 320 3.20 9.53 2.51
C ALA A 320 1.76 9.43 3.06
N SER A 321 0.90 8.67 2.38
CA SER A 321 -0.48 8.45 2.82
C SER A 321 -0.59 7.20 3.71
N LEU A 322 -1.34 7.34 4.82
CA LEU A 322 -1.72 6.24 5.72
C LEU A 322 -3.14 5.74 5.45
N GLY A 323 -3.89 6.40 4.57
CA GLY A 323 -5.22 6.02 4.13
C GLY A 323 -6.35 6.48 5.05
N PRO A 324 -7.61 6.09 4.73
CA PRO A 324 -8.78 6.46 5.52
C PRO A 324 -8.82 5.70 6.84
N ALA A 325 -9.30 6.37 7.89
CA ALA A 325 -9.48 5.81 9.23
C ALA A 325 -10.75 6.35 9.89
N TYR A 326 -11.35 5.57 10.78
CA TYR A 326 -12.53 5.97 11.52
C TYR A 326 -12.14 6.49 12.90
N ALA A 327 -12.65 7.67 13.24
CA ALA A 327 -12.38 8.38 14.47
C ALA A 327 -13.57 8.28 15.44
N THR A 328 -13.24 8.14 16.72
CA THR A 328 -14.15 8.25 17.85
C THR A 328 -13.94 9.65 18.44
N LEU A 329 -14.93 10.53 18.29
CA LEU A 329 -14.90 11.90 18.81
C LEU A 329 -15.37 11.92 20.27
N SER A 330 -14.59 12.55 21.15
CA SER A 330 -14.98 12.81 22.54
C SER A 330 -14.21 14.01 23.08
N ASN A 331 -14.89 15.02 23.64
CA ASN A 331 -14.26 16.15 24.34
C ASN A 331 -13.11 16.82 23.56
N SER A 332 -13.34 17.22 22.31
CA SER A 332 -12.31 17.82 21.43
C SER A 332 -11.07 16.94 21.18
N GLN A 333 -11.20 15.62 21.36
CA GLN A 333 -10.21 14.63 20.96
C GLN A 333 -10.79 13.63 19.98
N ALA A 334 -10.00 13.28 18.96
CA ALA A 334 -10.28 12.18 18.05
C ALA A 334 -9.37 10.99 18.37
N LYS A 335 -9.96 9.87 18.75
CA LYS A 335 -9.25 8.58 18.85
C LYS A 335 -9.44 7.77 17.58
N ILE A 336 -8.36 7.28 16.99
CA ILE A 336 -8.36 6.69 15.66
C ILE A 336 -7.63 5.35 15.70
N LYS A 337 -8.27 4.31 15.19
CA LYS A 337 -7.62 3.01 14.99
C LYS A 337 -6.83 3.02 13.67
N VAL A 338 -5.52 2.80 13.77
CA VAL A 338 -4.59 2.89 12.63
C VAL A 338 -4.62 1.60 11.84
N ARG A 339 -4.97 1.69 10.55
CA ARG A 339 -5.00 0.53 9.63
C ARG A 339 -3.60 0.15 9.12
N LYS A 340 -2.81 1.15 8.75
CA LYS A 340 -1.43 0.98 8.25
C LYS A 340 -0.42 1.37 9.32
N ARG A 341 0.19 0.36 9.95
CA ARG A 341 1.04 0.53 11.14
C ARG A 341 2.53 0.73 10.84
N GLU A 342 2.97 0.49 9.61
CA GLU A 342 4.36 0.69 9.22
C GLU A 342 4.42 1.31 7.83
N ILE A 343 5.33 2.26 7.65
CA ILE A 343 5.52 2.94 6.36
C ILE A 343 6.97 3.36 6.18
N LYS A 344 7.48 3.17 4.95
CA LYS A 344 8.85 3.50 4.54
C LYS A 344 8.80 4.45 3.35
N PHE A 345 9.57 5.54 3.38
CA PHE A 345 9.67 6.51 2.28
C PHE A 345 10.98 7.30 2.34
N TYR A 346 11.39 7.90 1.22
CA TYR A 346 12.54 8.80 1.17
C TYR A 346 12.15 10.22 1.61
N ARG A 347 12.97 10.84 2.46
CA ARG A 347 12.82 12.22 2.92
C ARG A 347 13.22 13.18 1.80
N ARG A 348 12.47 14.27 1.59
CA ARG A 348 12.87 15.33 0.65
C ARG A 348 13.78 16.33 1.36
N ASN A 349 13.40 16.73 2.57
CA ASN A 349 14.20 17.58 3.43
C ASN A 349 14.37 16.96 4.82
N PRO A 350 15.51 16.26 5.09
CA PRO A 350 15.71 15.53 6.33
C PRO A 350 15.87 16.43 7.57
N THR A 351 16.13 17.73 7.40
CA THR A 351 16.30 18.66 8.53
C THR A 351 14.97 19.11 9.15
N VAL A 352 13.85 18.89 8.47
CA VAL A 352 12.51 19.38 8.89
C VAL A 352 11.75 18.28 9.63
N SER A 353 11.05 18.65 10.71
CA SER A 353 10.19 17.72 11.46
C SER A 353 9.10 17.07 10.61
N LEU A 354 8.76 15.82 10.95
CA LEU A 354 7.62 15.10 10.39
C LEU A 354 6.40 15.22 11.29
N PHE A 355 5.21 15.28 10.68
CA PHE A 355 3.94 15.31 11.39
C PHE A 355 3.02 14.20 10.88
N ILE A 356 2.32 13.53 11.80
CA ILE A 356 1.13 12.75 11.45
C ILE A 356 -0.04 13.71 11.45
N VAL A 357 -0.77 13.78 10.34
CA VAL A 357 -1.90 14.69 10.17
C VAL A 357 -3.18 13.92 9.94
N ALA A 358 -4.23 14.31 10.65
CA ALA A 358 -5.61 13.88 10.42
C ALA A 358 -6.36 14.95 9.62
N ARG A 359 -7.02 14.54 8.53
CA ARG A 359 -7.76 15.41 7.63
C ARG A 359 -9.21 14.95 7.50
N ALA A 360 -10.14 15.89 7.33
CA ALA A 360 -11.53 15.60 6.98
C ALA A 360 -12.00 16.59 5.92
N GLY A 361 -12.46 16.07 4.76
CA GLY A 361 -12.88 16.91 3.64
C GLY A 361 -11.79 17.90 3.19
N GLY A 362 -10.52 17.50 3.22
CA GLY A 362 -9.38 18.35 2.86
C GLY A 362 -8.97 19.45 3.84
N MET A 363 -9.68 19.61 4.95
CA MET A 363 -9.25 20.44 6.07
C MET A 363 -8.32 19.65 7.00
N PHE A 364 -7.32 20.33 7.59
CA PHE A 364 -6.56 19.85 8.72
C PHE A 364 -7.43 19.84 9.98
N VAL A 365 -7.65 18.65 10.58
CA VAL A 365 -8.47 18.48 11.78
C VAL A 365 -7.59 18.41 13.04
N GLY A 366 -6.42 17.79 12.91
CA GLY A 366 -5.44 17.68 13.98
C GLY A 366 -4.10 17.18 13.46
N SER A 367 -3.03 17.43 14.22
CA SER A 367 -1.69 16.96 13.88
C SER A 367 -0.89 16.60 15.12
N ASN A 368 -0.02 15.60 15.00
CA ASN A 368 0.90 15.16 16.04
C ASN A 368 2.32 15.18 15.49
N LEU A 369 3.26 15.80 16.23
CA LEU A 369 4.68 15.78 15.91
C LEU A 369 5.24 14.36 16.06
N LEU A 370 5.99 13.89 15.07
CA LEU A 370 6.83 12.71 15.20
C LEU A 370 8.13 13.10 15.90
N GLU A 371 8.20 12.83 17.19
CA GLU A 371 9.38 13.13 18.01
C GLU A 371 10.65 12.49 17.44
N GLY A 372 11.74 13.26 17.43
CA GLY A 372 13.04 12.81 16.91
C GLY A 372 13.09 12.60 15.38
N SER A 373 12.13 13.17 14.63
CA SER A 373 12.08 13.01 13.18
C SER A 373 13.06 13.89 12.39
N GLU A 374 13.68 14.88 13.02
CA GLU A 374 14.69 15.72 12.40
C GLU A 374 16.05 15.04 12.36
N VAL A 375 16.73 15.17 11.22
CA VAL A 375 18.10 14.73 11.02
C VAL A 375 18.92 15.95 10.63
N ALA A 376 19.80 16.39 11.53
CA ALA A 376 20.59 17.61 11.40
C ALA A 376 21.79 17.43 10.46
N VAL A 377 21.51 17.08 9.20
CA VAL A 377 22.50 16.81 8.15
C VAL A 377 23.38 18.04 7.92
N GLY A 378 24.69 17.87 8.15
CA GLY A 378 25.69 18.90 7.92
C GLY A 378 25.92 19.87 9.10
N ASP A 379 25.01 19.92 10.07
CA ASP A 379 25.14 20.78 11.27
C ASP A 379 25.85 20.06 12.43
N VAL A 380 25.57 18.77 12.60
CA VAL A 380 26.16 17.89 13.62
C VAL A 380 26.64 16.59 12.98
N PRO A 381 27.58 15.85 13.62
CA PRO A 381 27.92 14.53 13.12
C PRO A 381 26.74 13.56 13.27
N LEU A 382 26.55 12.72 12.25
CA LEU A 382 25.54 11.67 12.22
C LEU A 382 26.21 10.30 12.28
N VAL A 383 25.71 9.42 13.13
CA VAL A 383 26.32 8.12 13.42
C VAL A 383 25.37 7.00 13.01
N PHE A 384 25.69 6.34 11.91
CA PHE A 384 24.96 5.19 11.40
C PHE A 384 25.69 3.89 11.74
N VAL A 385 24.96 2.88 12.20
CA VAL A 385 25.48 1.55 12.48
C VAL A 385 25.08 0.61 11.37
N SER A 386 26.03 -0.23 10.92
CA SER A 386 25.75 -1.25 9.91
C SER A 386 24.75 -2.28 10.43
N ASP A 387 23.60 -2.39 9.77
CA ASP A 387 22.60 -3.42 10.01
C ASP A 387 22.31 -4.18 8.70
N LYS A 388 22.92 -5.36 8.56
CA LYS A 388 22.85 -6.22 7.36
C LYS A 388 23.35 -5.51 6.09
N ASN A 389 22.45 -4.88 5.33
CA ASN A 389 22.71 -4.21 4.05
C ASN A 389 22.38 -2.70 4.06
N GLU A 390 21.85 -2.18 5.16
CA GLU A 390 21.49 -0.76 5.31
C GLU A 390 22.23 -0.18 6.54
N TRP A 391 22.41 1.14 6.54
CA TRP A 391 23.04 1.87 7.63
C TRP A 391 21.95 2.55 8.46
N LEU A 392 21.81 2.17 9.72
CA LEU A 392 20.77 2.67 10.62
C LEU A 392 21.29 3.82 11.48
N LEU A 393 20.64 4.98 11.46
CA LEU A 393 20.99 6.11 12.30
C LEU A 393 20.74 5.76 13.78
N GLN A 394 21.79 5.83 14.59
CA GLN A 394 21.75 5.48 16.03
C GLN A 394 22.18 6.65 16.92
N GLY A 395 22.75 7.71 16.37
CA GLY A 395 23.14 8.89 17.12
C GLY A 395 23.33 10.13 16.24
N GLN A 396 23.12 11.29 16.85
CA GLN A 396 23.40 12.61 16.31
C GLN A 396 24.19 13.40 17.37
N ALA A 397 25.11 14.27 16.97
CA ALA A 397 26.04 14.96 17.88
C ALA A 397 26.92 13.97 18.69
N SER A 398 27.25 14.29 19.94
CA SER A 398 28.05 13.38 20.78
C SER A 398 27.20 12.19 21.26
N CYS A 399 27.66 10.97 20.99
CA CYS A 399 26.92 9.76 21.33
C CYS A 399 27.82 8.53 21.55
N SER A 400 27.23 7.49 22.17
CA SER A 400 27.86 6.17 22.34
C SER A 400 26.99 5.11 21.66
N VAL A 401 27.58 4.32 20.76
CA VAL A 401 26.89 3.27 20.02
C VAL A 401 27.53 1.90 20.28
N ARG A 402 26.66 0.88 20.39
CA ARG A 402 27.08 -0.52 20.59
C ARG A 402 27.73 -1.14 19.35
N GLY A 403 27.37 -0.65 18.17
CA GLY A 403 27.93 -1.11 16.90
C GLY A 403 29.44 -0.92 16.82
N SER A 404 30.14 -1.94 16.33
CA SER A 404 31.57 -1.89 16.03
C SER A 404 31.87 -1.56 14.58
N HIS A 405 30.86 -1.48 13.70
CA HIS A 405 31.01 -1.03 12.32
C HIS A 405 30.06 0.14 12.08
N VAL A 406 30.64 1.33 11.96
CA VAL A 406 29.92 2.59 12.07
C VAL A 406 30.33 3.52 10.93
N LEU A 407 29.34 4.13 10.31
CA LEU A 407 29.49 5.21 9.33
C LEU A 407 29.22 6.53 10.05
N ILE A 408 30.17 7.45 9.97
CA ILE A 408 30.04 8.79 10.55
C ILE A 408 30.01 9.81 9.42
N VAL A 409 28.93 10.57 9.34
CA VAL A 409 28.82 11.72 8.45
C VAL A 409 29.27 12.94 9.24
N LEU A 410 30.30 13.64 8.74
CA LEU A 410 30.85 14.81 9.37
C LEU A 410 29.98 16.05 9.11
N PRO A 411 29.93 17.02 10.05
CA PRO A 411 29.36 18.32 9.77
C PRO A 411 30.19 19.06 8.71
N LYS A 412 29.62 20.07 8.05
CA LYS A 412 30.24 20.78 6.91
C LYS A 412 31.62 21.36 7.26
N ASP A 413 31.73 21.91 8.47
CA ASP A 413 32.96 22.52 9.00
C ASP A 413 33.77 21.56 9.90
N GLY A 414 33.39 20.28 9.96
CA GLY A 414 33.98 19.29 10.84
C GLY A 414 35.26 18.67 10.30
N CYS A 415 36.23 18.50 11.19
CA CYS A 415 37.44 17.72 10.96
C CYS A 415 37.71 16.77 12.15
N LEU A 416 38.47 15.71 11.90
CA LEU A 416 38.91 14.79 12.95
C LEU A 416 40.08 15.43 13.72
N ALA A 417 40.04 15.36 15.05
CA ALA A 417 41.15 15.85 15.89
C ALA A 417 42.42 14.99 15.76
N SER A 418 42.28 13.72 15.33
CA SER A 418 43.39 12.77 15.17
C SER A 418 43.12 11.76 14.06
N GLU A 419 44.18 11.29 13.39
CA GLU A 419 44.11 10.18 12.44
C GLU A 419 43.93 8.84 13.18
N HIS A 420 43.10 7.94 12.62
CA HIS A 420 42.79 6.63 13.19
C HIS A 420 43.14 5.52 12.18
N GLU A 421 43.82 4.45 12.63
CA GLU A 421 44.40 3.40 11.77
C GLU A 421 43.36 2.57 10.97
N ASP A 422 42.13 2.40 11.49
CA ASP A 422 41.03 1.64 10.86
C ASP A 422 39.91 2.56 10.31
N CYS A 423 40.29 3.63 9.60
CA CYS A 423 39.37 4.62 9.06
C CYS A 423 39.41 4.66 7.52
N ASP A 424 38.36 4.18 6.86
CA ASP A 424 38.16 4.41 5.42
C ASP A 424 37.51 5.78 5.22
N SER A 425 38.30 6.75 4.75
CA SER A 425 37.84 8.11 4.40
C SER A 425 37.89 8.31 2.88
N GLY A 426 36.86 8.93 2.28
CA GLY A 426 36.94 9.30 0.86
C GLY A 426 35.63 9.29 0.06
N PHE A 427 34.49 9.13 0.71
CA PHE A 427 33.18 9.20 0.04
C PHE A 427 32.27 10.23 0.72
N SER A 428 31.23 10.61 -0.01
CA SER A 428 30.19 11.52 0.49
C SER A 428 28.93 10.74 0.79
N ALA A 429 28.31 11.06 1.93
CA ALA A 429 26.97 10.63 2.28
C ALA A 429 26.16 11.90 2.60
N LEU A 430 24.96 12.00 2.03
CA LEU A 430 24.05 13.14 2.23
C LEU A 430 24.69 14.49 1.85
N GLY A 431 25.56 14.49 0.83
CA GLY A 431 26.31 15.65 0.37
C GLY A 431 27.39 16.14 1.36
N CYS A 432 27.67 15.40 2.43
CA CYS A 432 28.69 15.70 3.43
C CYS A 432 29.83 14.68 3.37
N ARG A 433 31.01 15.02 3.93
CA ARG A 433 32.14 14.09 4.05
C ARG A 433 31.77 12.98 5.02
N ALA A 434 32.03 11.73 4.66
CA ALA A 434 31.75 10.58 5.50
C ALA A 434 32.98 9.68 5.66
N LEU A 435 32.98 8.92 6.76
CA LEU A 435 34.05 7.99 7.12
C LEU A 435 33.48 6.75 7.80
N THR A 436 34.14 5.62 7.57
CA THR A 436 33.74 4.33 8.12
C THR A 436 34.76 3.88 9.14
N ILE A 437 34.30 3.49 10.33
CA ILE A 437 35.14 3.07 11.45
C ILE A 437 34.76 1.66 11.86
N LYS A 438 35.80 0.85 12.11
CA LYS A 438 35.68 -0.51 12.63
C LYS A 438 36.28 -0.62 14.03
N GLY A 439 35.69 -1.48 14.84
CA GLY A 439 36.14 -1.75 16.21
C GLY A 439 35.63 -0.76 17.25
N ARG A 440 36.28 -0.77 18.42
CA ARG A 440 35.94 0.04 19.59
C ARG A 440 36.87 1.25 19.65
N GLN A 441 36.38 2.41 19.26
CA GLN A 441 37.16 3.65 19.19
C GLN A 441 36.47 4.81 19.91
N ASP A 442 37.22 5.88 20.14
CA ASP A 442 36.76 7.13 20.73
C ASP A 442 37.20 8.26 19.78
N ILE A 443 36.24 8.86 19.09
CA ILE A 443 36.49 9.78 17.99
C ILE A 443 36.07 11.17 18.43
N ILE A 444 36.98 12.13 18.25
CA ILE A 444 36.73 13.55 18.53
C ILE A 444 36.66 14.28 17.20
N ILE A 445 35.54 14.99 17.01
CA ILE A 445 35.29 15.83 15.84
C ILE A 445 35.30 17.28 16.30
N GLU A 446 36.14 18.08 15.67
CA GLU A 446 36.28 19.51 15.89
C GLU A 446 35.67 20.28 14.70
N GLY A 447 34.80 21.23 15.01
CA GLY A 447 34.28 22.23 14.07
C GLY A 447 33.93 23.49 14.86
N ASP A 448 32.76 24.08 14.58
CA ASP A 448 32.18 25.13 15.44
C ASP A 448 32.03 24.71 16.92
N GLU A 449 31.81 23.40 17.14
CA GLU A 449 31.71 22.79 18.46
C GLU A 449 32.46 21.45 18.48
N THR A 450 32.72 20.95 19.69
CA THR A 450 33.42 19.68 19.89
C THR A 450 32.42 18.55 20.11
N TYR A 451 32.55 17.48 19.32
CA TYR A 451 31.70 16.29 19.42
C TYR A 451 32.53 15.05 19.70
N ARG A 452 32.00 14.14 20.51
CA ARG A 452 32.65 12.88 20.85
C ARG A 452 31.78 11.67 20.54
N ILE A 453 32.31 10.76 19.73
CA ILE A 453 31.61 9.54 19.29
C ILE A 453 32.36 8.32 19.82
N LYS A 454 31.67 7.48 20.60
CA LYS A 454 32.22 6.24 21.17
C LYS A 454 31.61 5.04 20.46
N THR A 455 32.42 4.22 19.79
CA THR A 455 31.97 3.01 19.09
C THR A 455 32.28 1.74 19.90
N GLY A 456 31.52 0.65 19.71
CA GLY A 456 31.75 -0.63 20.38
C GLY A 456 31.61 -0.60 21.91
N ARG A 457 30.80 0.32 22.46
CA ARG A 457 30.53 0.47 23.90
C ARG A 457 29.02 0.42 24.16
N ASP A 458 28.61 0.13 25.40
CA ASP A 458 27.19 0.17 25.73
C ASP A 458 26.57 1.52 25.33
N GLN A 459 25.38 1.44 24.74
CA GLN A 459 24.65 2.62 24.32
C GLN A 459 24.25 3.37 25.59
N ILE A 460 24.94 4.47 25.86
CA ILE A 460 24.45 5.45 26.83
C ILE A 460 23.28 6.10 26.11
N ILE A 461 22.06 5.74 26.52
CA ILE A 461 20.85 6.42 26.09
C ILE A 461 20.98 7.85 26.62
N HIS A 462 21.55 8.75 25.81
CA HIS A 462 21.45 10.16 26.10
C HIS A 462 19.98 10.52 26.01
N ALA A 463 19.43 10.95 27.14
CA ALA A 463 18.06 11.37 27.23
C ALA A 463 17.74 12.40 26.15
N GLY A 464 16.66 12.18 25.41
CA GLY A 464 16.15 13.17 24.47
C GLY A 464 15.92 14.48 25.23
N PHE A 465 16.45 15.57 24.69
CA PHE A 465 16.15 16.92 25.15
C PHE A 465 14.89 17.39 24.45
N SER A 466 13.96 17.98 25.20
CA SER A 466 12.75 18.59 24.67
C SER A 466 12.68 20.08 25.02
N PHE A 467 12.23 20.90 24.07
CA PHE A 467 12.05 22.33 24.27
C PHE A 467 10.66 22.65 24.83
N GLN A 468 10.62 23.36 25.96
CA GLN A 468 9.41 23.86 26.59
C GLN A 468 9.31 25.38 26.43
N GLY A 469 8.18 25.87 25.94
CA GLY A 469 7.95 27.30 25.78
C GLY A 469 6.73 27.58 24.91
N LYS A 470 6.31 28.84 24.89
CA LYS A 470 5.21 29.28 24.00
C LYS A 470 5.74 29.34 22.57
N ARG A 471 5.20 28.50 21.68
CA ARG A 471 5.58 28.46 20.26
C ARG A 471 4.66 29.36 19.43
N LEU A 472 5.19 29.88 18.33
CA LEU A 472 4.39 30.57 17.32
C LEU A 472 4.13 29.61 16.16
N ASN A 473 2.86 29.26 15.93
CA ASN A 473 2.46 28.22 14.96
C ASN A 473 2.34 28.77 13.53
N TRP A 474 3.42 29.37 13.02
CA TRP A 474 3.55 29.74 11.61
C TRP A 474 4.73 29.00 10.98
N THR A 475 4.60 28.61 9.71
CA THR A 475 5.74 28.11 8.95
C THR A 475 6.83 29.18 8.93
N SER A 476 8.03 28.82 9.38
CA SER A 476 9.10 29.79 9.56
C SER A 476 10.46 29.14 9.43
N TYR A 477 11.48 29.96 9.22
CA TYR A 477 12.87 29.57 9.27
C TYR A 477 13.59 30.45 10.29
N PRO A 478 14.19 29.86 11.34
CA PRO A 478 14.25 28.43 11.66
C PRO A 478 12.88 27.81 12.00
N ASP A 479 12.73 26.49 11.78
CA ASP A 479 11.45 25.76 11.89
C ASP A 479 10.80 25.83 13.28
N GLU A 480 11.62 25.84 14.35
CA GLU A 480 11.13 26.03 15.71
C GLU A 480 11.19 27.51 16.11
N LEU A 481 10.02 28.12 16.22
CA LEU A 481 9.85 29.52 16.58
C LEU A 481 9.23 29.68 17.97
N PHE A 482 9.96 30.29 18.89
CA PHE A 482 9.55 30.51 20.27
C PHE A 482 9.29 31.99 20.57
N LEU A 483 8.25 32.24 21.36
CA LEU A 483 7.99 33.50 22.03
C LEU A 483 8.72 33.47 23.37
N GLY A 484 9.92 34.04 23.39
CA GLY A 484 10.86 33.92 24.50
C GLY A 484 11.85 32.79 24.37
N VAL A 485 12.83 32.78 25.28
CA VAL A 485 13.84 31.72 25.36
C VAL A 485 13.20 30.43 25.86
N PRO A 486 13.27 29.32 25.10
CA PRO A 486 12.69 28.06 25.52
C PRO A 486 13.47 27.44 26.70
N GLY A 487 12.74 26.80 27.61
CA GLY A 487 13.29 25.85 28.56
C GLY A 487 13.69 24.55 27.87
N ILE A 488 14.63 23.80 28.46
CA ILE A 488 15.04 22.48 27.96
C ILE A 488 14.82 21.47 29.08
N THR A 489 14.06 20.42 28.79
CA THR A 489 13.81 19.30 29.71
C THR A 489 14.46 18.02 29.21
N GLN A 490 14.89 17.18 30.16
CA GLN A 490 15.53 15.90 29.89
C GLN A 490 14.52 14.76 30.13
N HIS A 491 14.31 13.90 29.13
CA HIS A 491 13.52 12.68 29.30
C HIS A 491 14.38 11.55 29.91
N SER A 492 14.43 11.44 31.25
CA SER A 492 15.13 10.36 31.95
C SER A 492 14.36 9.90 33.19
N GLU A 493 14.11 8.59 33.29
CA GLU A 493 13.62 7.92 34.51
C GLU A 493 14.73 7.74 35.58
N ASN A 494 15.99 8.00 35.22
CA ASN A 494 17.12 7.99 36.14
C ASN A 494 17.54 9.42 36.50
N LEU A 495 17.11 9.85 37.69
CA LEU A 495 17.51 11.10 38.35
C LEU A 495 19.02 11.06 38.68
N SER A 496 19.86 11.44 37.72
CA SER A 496 21.19 11.96 38.03
C SER A 496 21.24 13.41 37.54
N THR A 497 21.34 14.32 38.50
CA THR A 497 21.47 15.77 38.30
C THR A 497 22.81 16.10 37.66
N HIS A 498 22.96 15.81 36.37
CA HIS A 498 24.07 16.34 35.59
C HIS A 498 23.77 17.81 35.27
N HIS A 499 24.67 18.72 35.64
CA HIS A 499 24.54 20.14 35.34
C HIS A 499 24.96 20.40 33.89
N TYR A 500 23.99 20.48 32.99
CA TYR A 500 24.25 20.87 31.61
C TYR A 500 24.32 22.38 31.46
N LYS A 501 25.25 22.85 30.63
CA LYS A 501 25.36 24.26 30.26
C LYS A 501 24.71 24.49 28.90
N ARG A 502 24.03 25.63 28.77
CA ARG A 502 23.31 26.02 27.55
C ARG A 502 24.03 27.18 26.88
N PHE A 503 24.12 27.13 25.56
CA PHE A 503 24.84 28.14 24.77
C PHE A 503 24.00 28.60 23.58
N PHE A 504 24.13 29.89 23.22
CA PHE A 504 23.67 30.47 21.97
C PHE A 504 24.86 30.82 21.08
N ASN A 505 24.94 30.21 19.89
CA ASN A 505 26.06 30.41 18.96
C ASN A 505 27.45 30.33 19.65
N GLY A 506 27.59 29.44 20.64
CA GLY A 506 28.82 29.27 21.43
C GLY A 506 28.96 30.15 22.68
N THR A 507 28.09 31.15 22.88
CA THR A 507 28.09 32.03 24.08
C THR A 507 27.17 31.48 25.16
N PHE A 508 27.60 31.50 26.42
CA PHE A 508 26.79 30.99 27.53
C PHE A 508 25.52 31.84 27.73
N ILE A 509 24.34 31.20 27.82
CA ILE A 509 23.03 31.90 27.81
C ILE A 509 22.90 32.96 28.91
N ASP A 510 23.47 32.72 30.10
CA ASP A 510 23.35 33.66 31.22
C ASP A 510 24.24 34.90 31.04
N ASN A 511 25.20 34.86 30.11
CA ASN A 511 26.05 36.00 29.75
C ASN A 511 25.45 36.87 28.64
N CYS A 512 24.41 36.39 27.94
CA CYS A 512 23.78 37.15 26.86
C CYS A 512 22.83 38.21 27.42
N ASP A 513 22.81 39.39 26.80
CA ASP A 513 21.79 40.40 27.05
C ASP A 513 20.43 39.97 26.48
N VAL A 514 19.33 40.59 26.95
CA VAL A 514 17.97 40.25 26.50
C VAL A 514 17.81 40.36 24.98
N GLN A 515 18.43 41.36 24.35
CA GLN A 515 18.40 41.55 22.89
C GLN A 515 19.24 40.51 22.15
N GLU A 516 20.37 40.10 22.73
CA GLU A 516 21.26 39.08 22.15
C GLU A 516 20.66 37.68 22.18
N LYS A 517 19.62 37.45 22.99
CA LYS A 517 18.87 36.18 23.04
C LYS A 517 17.83 36.04 21.92
N MET A 518 17.64 37.05 21.07
CA MET A 518 16.60 37.08 20.04
C MET A 518 17.16 36.91 18.62
N GLY A 519 16.31 36.46 17.69
CA GLY A 519 16.65 36.19 16.29
C GLY A 519 16.85 34.70 15.99
N ALA A 520 17.36 34.39 14.80
CA ALA A 520 17.66 33.02 14.39
C ALA A 520 19.04 32.60 14.92
N GLN A 521 19.09 31.63 15.84
CA GLN A 521 20.31 31.24 16.55
C GLN A 521 20.43 29.72 16.74
N PHE A 522 21.64 29.21 16.90
CA PHE A 522 21.87 27.84 17.35
C PHE A 522 21.84 27.77 18.88
N ILE A 523 20.99 26.92 19.42
CA ILE A 523 21.01 26.53 20.83
C ILE A 523 21.76 25.21 20.98
N SER A 524 22.71 25.17 21.91
CA SER A 524 23.51 23.98 22.20
C SER A 524 23.46 23.60 23.67
N VAL A 525 23.40 22.30 23.96
CA VAL A 525 23.50 21.73 25.30
C VAL A 525 24.80 20.95 25.40
N ARG A 526 25.67 21.35 26.34
CA ARG A 526 26.99 20.74 26.53
C ARG A 526 27.12 20.12 27.92
N ASN A 527 27.87 19.03 27.99
CA ASN A 527 28.23 18.41 29.26
C ASN A 527 29.40 19.15 29.95
N GLU A 528 29.84 18.65 31.10
CA GLU A 528 30.95 19.23 31.88
C GLU A 528 32.29 19.20 31.12
N ASN A 529 32.46 18.27 30.19
CA ASN A 529 33.64 18.15 29.32
C ASN A 529 33.57 19.08 28.09
N ASN A 530 32.56 19.95 28.00
CA ASN A 530 32.28 20.81 26.84
C ASN A 530 31.97 20.03 25.54
N GLU A 531 31.56 18.76 25.66
CA GLU A 531 31.10 17.93 24.53
C GLU A 531 29.63 18.30 24.24
N THR A 532 29.31 18.58 22.98
CA THR A 532 27.95 18.95 22.56
C THR A 532 27.05 17.72 22.46
N LEU A 533 25.98 17.70 23.25
CA LEU A 533 24.95 16.64 23.27
C LEU A 533 23.73 16.98 22.40
N LEU A 534 23.43 18.26 22.26
CA LEU A 534 22.36 18.78 21.40
C LEU A 534 22.86 20.07 20.76
N ARG A 535 22.62 20.25 19.46
CA ARG A 535 22.75 21.53 18.76
C ARG A 535 21.59 21.64 17.78
N LYS A 536 20.78 22.68 17.91
CA LYS A 536 19.60 22.92 17.05
C LYS A 536 19.48 24.39 16.70
N LYS A 537 19.03 24.70 15.49
CA LYS A 537 18.72 26.06 15.08
C LYS A 537 17.29 26.41 15.46
N ILE A 538 17.09 27.51 16.20
CA ILE A 538 15.77 27.98 16.65
C ILE A 538 15.60 29.47 16.37
N GLY A 539 14.36 29.92 16.18
CA GLY A 539 13.98 31.32 16.13
C GLY A 539 13.43 31.79 17.48
N ILE A 540 13.91 32.92 17.99
CA ILE A 540 13.41 33.52 19.24
C ILE A 540 12.88 34.92 18.95
N LEU A 541 11.58 35.11 19.23
CA LEU A 541 10.87 36.38 19.16
C LEU A 541 10.52 36.90 20.56
N PRO A 542 10.19 38.20 20.70
CA PRO A 542 9.67 38.77 21.94
C PRO A 542 8.50 37.99 22.55
N ASN A 543 8.41 37.93 23.88
CA ASN A 543 7.32 37.24 24.60
C ASN A 543 5.92 37.81 24.27
N ASP A 544 5.87 39.10 23.96
CA ASP A 544 4.65 39.86 23.68
C ASP A 544 4.33 39.96 22.18
N PHE A 545 5.11 39.29 21.33
CA PHE A 545 4.92 39.34 19.88
C PHE A 545 3.60 38.68 19.47
N SER A 546 2.78 39.42 18.72
CA SER A 546 1.61 38.90 18.03
C SER A 546 1.57 39.34 16.57
N LEU A 547 0.92 38.52 15.74
CA LEU A 547 0.81 38.72 14.31
C LEU A 547 -0.63 38.45 13.86
N GLU A 548 -1.23 39.41 13.19
CA GLU A 548 -2.60 39.37 12.68
C GLU A 548 -2.63 39.69 11.17
N ILE A 549 -3.50 39.02 10.43
CA ILE A 549 -3.68 39.20 9.00
C ILE A 549 -5.03 39.89 8.77
N LYS A 550 -5.04 40.99 8.02
CA LYS A 550 -6.23 41.79 7.72
C LYS A 550 -6.46 41.92 6.22
N ASN A 551 -7.63 41.49 5.77
CA ASN A 551 -7.97 41.50 4.34
C ASN A 551 -8.32 42.91 3.87
N GLY A 552 -7.95 43.24 2.63
CA GLY A 552 -8.31 44.52 2.01
C GLY A 552 -9.72 44.53 1.41
N GLN A 553 -10.10 45.62 0.73
CA GLN A 553 -11.41 45.70 0.10
C GLN A 553 -11.48 44.86 -1.18
N GLN A 554 -10.39 44.84 -1.96
CA GLN A 554 -10.23 44.02 -3.17
C GLN A 554 -9.47 42.71 -2.89
N ALA A 555 -9.59 41.72 -3.79
CA ALA A 555 -9.00 40.39 -3.60
C ALA A 555 -7.45 40.37 -3.67
N ASN A 556 -6.84 41.42 -4.22
CA ASN A 556 -5.40 41.55 -4.43
C ASN A 556 -4.73 42.55 -3.47
N GLU A 557 -5.40 42.95 -2.39
CA GLU A 557 -4.85 43.87 -1.38
C GLU A 557 -5.18 43.40 0.04
N GLY A 558 -4.31 43.74 1.00
CA GLY A 558 -4.52 43.51 2.42
C GLY A 558 -3.37 44.03 3.28
N SER A 559 -3.38 43.76 4.57
CA SER A 559 -2.34 44.17 5.51
C SER A 559 -1.99 43.10 6.55
N VAL A 560 -0.77 43.14 7.05
CA VAL A 560 -0.31 42.35 8.21
C VAL A 560 -0.04 43.33 9.35
N ILE A 561 -0.63 43.06 10.51
CA ILE A 561 -0.47 43.85 11.73
C ILE A 561 0.43 43.07 12.69
N ILE A 562 1.52 43.71 13.11
CA ILE A 562 2.50 43.12 14.02
C ILE A 562 2.51 43.94 15.30
N THR A 563 2.27 43.32 16.45
CA THR A 563 2.20 44.00 17.75
C THR A 563 3.31 43.48 18.65
N THR A 564 4.14 44.40 19.17
CA THR A 564 5.17 44.13 20.18
C THR A 564 5.72 45.46 20.71
N GLN A 565 6.09 45.48 21.98
CA GLN A 565 6.79 46.58 22.63
C GLN A 565 8.29 46.58 22.32
N HIS A 566 8.84 45.50 21.74
CA HIS A 566 10.25 45.40 21.36
C HIS A 566 10.49 45.91 19.93
N PRO A 567 11.51 46.77 19.72
CA PRO A 567 11.81 47.32 18.41
C PRO A 567 12.35 46.23 17.48
N CYS A 568 11.56 45.84 16.48
CA CYS A 568 11.97 44.89 15.44
C CYS A 568 11.94 45.54 14.05
N LEU A 569 12.81 45.08 13.15
CA LEU A 569 12.83 45.51 11.75
C LEU A 569 12.09 44.48 10.87
N TYR A 570 11.16 44.96 10.06
CA TYR A 570 10.30 44.14 9.22
C TYR A 570 10.54 44.41 7.73
N SER A 571 10.66 43.35 6.94
CA SER A 571 10.75 43.46 5.48
C SER A 571 10.07 42.30 4.78
N LEU A 572 9.52 42.54 3.60
CA LEU A 572 8.97 41.51 2.72
C LEU A 572 10.02 41.18 1.65
N LYS A 573 10.19 39.90 1.30
CA LYS A 573 11.15 39.50 0.25
C LYS A 573 10.63 39.80 -1.16
N GLU A 574 9.33 39.79 -1.34
CA GLU A 574 8.66 39.89 -2.63
C GLU A 574 8.79 41.31 -3.21
N LYS A 575 9.55 41.44 -4.31
CA LYS A 575 9.79 42.74 -4.96
C LYS A 575 8.63 43.20 -5.86
N THR A 576 7.70 42.31 -6.16
CA THR A 576 6.59 42.52 -7.10
C THR A 576 5.34 43.11 -6.46
N LEU A 577 5.32 43.28 -5.13
CA LEU A 577 4.20 43.84 -4.40
C LEU A 577 4.41 45.34 -4.15
N GLU A 578 3.35 46.13 -4.31
CA GLU A 578 3.31 47.50 -3.81
C GLU A 578 3.13 47.45 -2.29
N VAL A 579 4.06 48.03 -1.52
CA VAL A 579 4.07 47.93 -0.04
C VAL A 579 3.98 49.32 0.60
N GLY A 580 2.98 49.51 1.46
CA GLY A 580 2.83 50.66 2.35
C GLY A 580 3.10 50.26 3.81
N ARG A 581 3.62 51.17 4.64
CA ARG A 581 3.87 50.91 6.07
C ARG A 581 3.29 52.03 6.93
N LYS A 582 2.57 51.65 7.98
CA LYS A 582 2.01 52.57 8.98
C LYS A 582 2.45 52.13 10.37
N ARG A 583 3.15 53.00 11.08
CA ARG A 583 3.54 52.78 12.49
C ARG A 583 2.48 53.34 13.41
N LEU A 584 2.01 52.51 14.32
CA LEU A 584 1.08 52.84 15.40
C LEU A 584 1.82 52.64 16.74
N PRO A 585 1.35 53.22 17.86
CA PRO A 585 1.95 52.97 19.17
C PRO A 585 1.90 51.48 19.52
N GLY A 586 3.05 50.81 19.59
CA GLY A 586 3.16 49.37 19.91
C GLY A 586 2.78 48.41 18.78
N SER A 587 2.43 48.89 17.58
CA SER A 587 2.12 48.03 16.44
C SER A 587 2.58 48.61 15.09
N THR A 588 2.88 47.73 14.14
CA THR A 588 3.27 48.09 12.77
C THR A 588 2.33 47.40 11.79
N GLU A 589 1.66 48.19 10.96
CA GLU A 589 0.81 47.69 9.88
C GLU A 589 1.56 47.78 8.55
N ILE A 590 1.73 46.63 7.89
CA ILE A 590 2.32 46.50 6.57
C ILE A 590 1.20 46.23 5.57
N MET A 591 0.84 47.24 4.78
CA MET A 591 -0.15 47.14 3.71
C MET A 591 0.52 46.68 2.42
N MET A 592 -0.12 45.81 1.66
CA MET A 592 0.40 45.25 0.42
C MET A 592 -0.67 45.12 -0.65
N LYS A 593 -0.26 45.32 -1.91
CA LYS A 593 -1.12 45.17 -3.09
C LYS A 593 -0.37 44.46 -4.21
N ALA A 594 -1.00 43.45 -4.80
CA ALA A 594 -0.48 42.67 -5.91
C ALA A 594 -1.04 43.14 -7.26
N GLU A 595 -0.18 43.17 -8.28
CA GLU A 595 -0.59 43.40 -9.66
C GLU A 595 -1.13 42.09 -10.27
N GLY A 596 -2.43 42.03 -10.57
CA GLY A 596 -3.09 40.83 -11.10
C GLY A 596 -3.51 39.83 -10.02
N ILE A 597 -3.14 38.55 -10.18
CA ILE A 597 -3.50 37.48 -9.24
C ILE A 597 -2.46 37.47 -8.10
N PRO A 598 -2.88 37.60 -6.83
CA PRO A 598 -1.96 37.62 -5.70
C PRO A 598 -1.21 36.27 -5.55
N PRO A 599 0.01 36.28 -4.98
CA PRO A 599 0.74 35.07 -4.66
C PRO A 599 0.02 34.27 -3.57
N ALA A 600 0.34 32.97 -3.44
CA ALA A 600 -0.22 32.11 -2.40
C ALA A 600 0.25 32.52 -0.99
N SER A 601 1.54 32.84 -0.87
CA SER A 601 2.19 33.25 0.37
C SER A 601 3.10 34.46 0.18
N ILE A 602 3.49 35.06 1.29
CA ILE A 602 4.46 36.16 1.40
C ILE A 602 5.49 35.81 2.47
N SER A 603 6.72 36.27 2.27
CA SER A 603 7.83 36.00 3.18
C SER A 603 8.14 37.24 4.03
N LEU A 604 7.67 37.24 5.29
CA LEU A 604 7.95 38.29 6.25
C LEU A 604 9.27 38.01 6.97
N GLN A 605 10.29 38.83 6.73
CA GLN A 605 11.54 38.81 7.49
C GLN A 605 11.42 39.72 8.71
N ILE A 606 11.70 39.16 9.87
CA ILE A 606 11.67 39.82 11.18
C ILE A 606 13.08 39.79 11.75
N THR A 607 13.62 40.97 12.02
CA THR A 607 14.94 41.15 12.63
C THR A 607 14.77 41.79 14.00
N PRO A 608 14.65 40.99 15.09
CA PRO A 608 14.53 41.52 16.45
C PRO A 608 15.86 42.02 17.01
N ASN A 609 16.97 41.51 16.48
CA ASN A 609 18.33 41.91 16.82
C ASN A 609 19.15 42.06 15.53
N LEU A 610 19.80 43.22 15.36
CA LEU A 610 20.61 43.54 14.18
C LEU A 610 21.89 42.70 14.06
N THR A 611 22.37 42.10 15.15
CA THR A 611 23.55 41.22 15.13
C THR A 611 23.21 39.76 14.83
N ALA A 612 21.93 39.40 14.89
CA ALA A 612 21.45 38.04 14.61
C ALA A 612 20.86 37.93 13.21
N ASN A 613 20.82 36.70 12.68
CA ASN A 613 20.15 36.42 11.42
C ASN A 613 18.64 36.68 11.54
N PRO A 614 17.99 37.19 10.48
CA PRO A 614 16.55 37.42 10.48
C PRO A 614 15.78 36.09 10.53
N ILE A 615 14.65 36.12 11.22
CA ILE A 615 13.65 35.05 11.18
C ILE A 615 12.76 35.30 9.97
N VAL A 616 12.50 34.28 9.17
CA VAL A 616 11.56 34.38 8.04
C VAL A 616 10.27 33.67 8.43
N ILE A 617 9.14 34.34 8.35
CA ILE A 617 7.82 33.74 8.54
C ILE A 617 7.09 33.76 7.19
N TRP A 618 6.56 32.62 6.77
CA TRP A 618 5.70 32.52 5.60
C TRP A 618 4.25 32.70 6.02
N LEU A 619 3.62 33.72 5.46
CA LEU A 619 2.22 34.06 5.72
C LEU A 619 1.42 33.88 4.44
N PRO A 620 0.16 33.45 4.50
CA PRO A 620 -0.71 33.50 3.34
C PRO A 620 -0.91 34.97 2.92
N PHE A 621 -1.02 35.22 1.62
CA PHE A 621 -1.33 36.58 1.15
C PHE A 621 -2.70 37.00 1.69
N PRO A 622 -2.88 38.24 2.21
CA PRO A 622 -4.13 38.72 2.85
C PRO A 622 -5.25 39.00 1.84
N ALA A 623 -5.54 38.03 0.97
CA ALA A 623 -6.56 38.13 -0.07
C ALA A 623 -7.97 38.05 0.51
N ARG A 624 -8.95 38.37 -0.33
CA ARG A 624 -10.37 38.20 -0.03
C ARG A 624 -10.97 37.12 -0.93
N GLY A 625 -11.75 36.19 -0.35
CA GLY A 625 -12.46 35.16 -1.10
C GLY A 625 -11.76 33.80 -1.08
N CYS A 626 -11.69 33.15 -2.24
CA CYS A 626 -11.01 31.87 -2.43
C CYS A 626 -9.90 32.01 -3.49
N LEU A 627 -8.71 31.53 -3.18
CA LEU A 627 -7.61 31.38 -4.14
C LEU A 627 -7.24 29.91 -4.25
N ALA A 628 -6.96 29.43 -5.46
CA ALA A 628 -6.56 28.03 -5.68
C ALA A 628 -5.32 27.97 -6.57
N PHE A 629 -4.33 27.19 -6.14
CA PHE A 629 -3.02 27.08 -6.76
C PHE A 629 -2.68 25.61 -7.06
N ASP A 630 -1.87 25.39 -8.10
CA ASP A 630 -1.24 24.10 -8.37
C ASP A 630 0.05 23.91 -7.54
N LYS A 631 0.74 22.79 -7.75
CA LYS A 631 1.99 22.44 -7.05
C LYS A 631 3.13 23.45 -7.25
N ASP A 632 3.09 24.24 -8.32
CA ASP A 632 4.11 25.22 -8.69
C ASP A 632 3.67 26.66 -8.31
N GLU A 633 2.69 26.78 -7.40
CA GLU A 633 2.07 28.04 -6.95
C GLU A 633 1.41 28.87 -8.06
N LYS A 634 1.07 28.25 -9.19
CA LYS A 634 0.36 28.93 -10.29
C LYS A 634 -1.15 28.78 -10.14
N PRO A 635 -1.95 29.73 -10.68
CA PRO A 635 -3.40 29.65 -10.60
C PRO A 635 -3.96 28.36 -11.19
N LEU A 636 -4.83 27.69 -10.44
CA LEU A 636 -5.38 26.39 -10.81
C LEU A 636 -6.24 26.50 -12.10
N PRO A 637 -5.92 25.75 -13.17
CA PRO A 637 -6.65 25.85 -14.45
C PRO A 637 -8.08 25.31 -14.33
N LYS A 638 -9.00 25.83 -15.16
CA LYS A 638 -10.42 25.45 -15.10
C LYS A 638 -10.71 23.98 -15.43
N ASN A 639 -9.87 23.34 -16.24
CA ASN A 639 -9.96 21.91 -16.54
C ASN A 639 -8.72 21.23 -15.94
N LEU A 640 -8.96 20.22 -15.11
CA LEU A 640 -7.98 19.51 -14.32
C LEU A 640 -8.12 18.01 -14.55
N THR A 641 -7.02 17.29 -14.36
CA THR A 641 -7.02 15.85 -14.16
C THR A 641 -6.87 15.53 -12.67
N ILE A 642 -7.18 14.29 -12.27
CA ILE A 642 -6.98 13.83 -10.89
C ILE A 642 -5.52 14.01 -10.45
N ASN A 643 -4.56 13.79 -11.36
CA ASN A 643 -3.13 13.96 -11.06
C ASN A 643 -2.74 15.43 -10.88
N ASP A 644 -3.44 16.37 -11.52
CA ASP A 644 -3.21 17.81 -11.34
C ASP A 644 -3.61 18.30 -9.94
N LEU A 645 -4.39 17.51 -9.19
CA LEU A 645 -4.71 17.82 -7.80
C LEU A 645 -3.54 17.56 -6.86
N LEU A 646 -2.53 16.78 -7.28
CA LEU A 646 -1.35 16.49 -6.47
C LEU A 646 -0.58 17.79 -6.21
N GLY A 647 -0.51 18.20 -4.94
CA GLY A 647 0.10 19.46 -4.53
C GLY A 647 -0.80 20.69 -4.72
N ALA A 648 -2.02 20.54 -5.24
CA ALA A 648 -2.96 21.64 -5.41
C ALA A 648 -3.62 22.03 -4.07
N ARG A 649 -3.71 23.34 -3.83
CA ARG A 649 -4.19 23.93 -2.56
C ARG A 649 -5.23 25.01 -2.84
N ALA A 650 -6.25 25.11 -1.98
CA ALA A 650 -7.20 26.21 -1.99
C ALA A 650 -7.21 26.93 -0.63
N TYR A 651 -7.09 28.25 -0.65
CA TYR A 651 -7.08 29.11 0.53
C TYR A 651 -8.41 29.86 0.62
N LEU A 652 -9.12 29.68 1.73
CA LEU A 652 -10.40 30.33 2.02
C LEU A 652 -10.19 31.45 3.05
N PHE A 653 -10.51 32.69 2.69
CA PHE A 653 -10.24 33.85 3.52
C PHE A 653 -11.52 34.38 4.19
N GLY A 654 -11.43 34.75 5.48
CA GLY A 654 -12.50 35.44 6.19
C GLY A 654 -12.78 36.85 5.64
N LYS A 655 -13.75 37.56 6.21
CA LYS A 655 -14.07 38.94 5.80
C LYS A 655 -13.78 39.87 6.97
N ASN A 656 -12.71 40.67 6.88
CA ASN A 656 -12.35 41.68 7.89
C ASN A 656 -12.28 41.13 9.34
N GLY A 657 -11.82 39.89 9.54
CA GLY A 657 -11.81 39.23 10.85
C GLY A 657 -13.14 38.57 11.26
N GLU A 658 -14.23 38.76 10.52
CA GLU A 658 -15.48 38.05 10.75
C GLU A 658 -15.47 36.64 10.11
N PRO A 659 -15.97 35.61 10.84
CA PRO A 659 -16.06 34.26 10.32
C PRO A 659 -16.95 34.21 9.06
N THR A 660 -16.34 33.88 7.93
CA THR A 660 -17.05 33.73 6.66
C THR A 660 -17.25 32.26 6.35
N ARG A 661 -18.50 31.88 6.10
CA ARG A 661 -18.86 30.51 5.72
C ARG A 661 -18.59 30.28 4.24
N TYR A 662 -17.92 29.17 3.96
CA TYR A 662 -17.68 28.62 2.62
C TYR A 662 -18.33 27.24 2.50
N GLN A 663 -18.76 26.92 1.30
CA GLN A 663 -19.34 25.65 0.91
C GLN A 663 -18.53 25.10 -0.26
N LEU A 664 -17.94 23.91 -0.11
CA LEU A 664 -17.31 23.16 -1.19
C LEU A 664 -18.23 22.04 -1.62
N GLU A 665 -18.54 22.00 -2.91
CA GLU A 665 -19.43 21.04 -3.55
C GLU A 665 -18.63 20.29 -4.64
N LEU A 666 -18.58 18.96 -4.57
CA LEU A 666 -18.14 18.12 -5.70
C LEU A 666 -19.38 17.48 -6.29
N ARG A 667 -19.60 17.63 -7.59
CA ARG A 667 -20.81 17.13 -8.22
C ARG A 667 -20.49 16.39 -9.51
N LEU A 668 -21.01 15.17 -9.64
CA LEU A 668 -20.92 14.43 -10.89
C LEU A 668 -21.79 15.11 -11.95
N ARG A 669 -21.22 15.39 -13.12
CA ARG A 669 -21.97 15.87 -14.28
C ARG A 669 -22.69 14.70 -14.95
N SER A 670 -23.79 14.28 -14.32
CA SER A 670 -24.61 13.16 -14.76
C SER A 670 -25.44 13.48 -16.01
N ARG A 671 -25.58 12.49 -16.91
CA ARG A 671 -26.58 12.51 -18.01
C ARG A 671 -27.94 11.91 -17.59
N SER A 672 -27.95 11.10 -16.53
CA SER A 672 -29.09 10.30 -16.07
C SER A 672 -30.01 10.98 -15.04
N GLY A 673 -29.72 12.24 -14.67
CA GLY A 673 -30.61 13.09 -13.86
C GLY A 673 -30.43 12.98 -12.34
N MET A 674 -29.93 11.85 -11.82
CA MET A 674 -29.61 11.68 -10.40
C MET A 674 -28.26 12.35 -10.09
N GLN A 675 -28.27 13.44 -9.31
CA GLN A 675 -27.08 14.24 -9.04
C GLN A 675 -26.36 13.75 -7.78
N ALA A 676 -25.34 12.92 -7.97
CA ALA A 676 -24.42 12.56 -6.88
C ALA A 676 -23.50 13.74 -6.58
N TRP A 677 -23.42 14.12 -5.31
CA TRP A 677 -22.50 15.15 -4.83
C TRP A 677 -21.91 14.81 -3.47
N TYR A 678 -20.79 15.45 -3.17
CA TYR A 678 -20.31 15.65 -1.81
C TYR A 678 -20.34 17.14 -1.48
N GLU A 679 -20.56 17.45 -0.21
CA GLU A 679 -20.65 18.80 0.29
C GLU A 679 -19.89 18.91 1.62
N TRP A 680 -19.09 19.97 1.74
CA TRP A 680 -18.40 20.34 2.97
C TRP A 680 -18.62 21.83 3.26
N HIS A 681 -18.67 22.14 4.55
CA HIS A 681 -18.82 23.51 5.04
C HIS A 681 -17.60 23.89 5.86
N TYR A 682 -17.08 25.10 5.61
CA TYR A 682 -15.90 25.63 6.27
C TYR A 682 -16.21 27.03 6.80
N SER A 683 -15.58 27.40 7.92
CA SER A 683 -15.66 28.75 8.47
C SER A 683 -14.26 29.34 8.53
N ALA A 684 -13.99 30.34 7.71
CA ALA A 684 -12.71 31.05 7.70
C ALA A 684 -12.80 32.29 8.59
N GLY A 685 -11.99 32.32 9.66
CA GLY A 685 -11.90 33.42 10.62
C GLY A 685 -10.77 34.41 10.27
N GLU A 686 -9.92 34.71 11.26
CA GLU A 686 -8.77 35.62 11.11
C GLU A 686 -7.65 35.02 10.24
N CYS A 687 -7.41 33.71 10.37
CA CYS A 687 -6.48 32.98 9.51
C CYS A 687 -7.24 32.29 8.37
N PRO A 688 -6.67 32.20 7.16
CA PRO A 688 -7.30 31.48 6.08
C PRO A 688 -7.32 29.97 6.37
N VAL A 689 -8.40 29.32 5.93
CA VAL A 689 -8.50 27.86 5.95
C VAL A 689 -7.84 27.34 4.68
N GLU A 690 -6.77 26.57 4.85
CA GLU A 690 -6.12 25.85 3.75
C GLU A 690 -6.80 24.51 3.52
N LEU A 691 -7.18 24.26 2.27
CA LEU A 691 -7.74 23.00 1.79
C LEU A 691 -6.74 22.33 0.85
N THR A 692 -6.29 21.13 1.20
CA THR A 692 -5.50 20.30 0.28
C THR A 692 -6.45 19.62 -0.70
N LEU A 693 -6.42 19.99 -1.99
CA LEU A 693 -7.39 19.47 -2.96
C LEU A 693 -7.15 18.00 -3.32
N TYR A 694 -5.91 17.52 -3.21
CA TYR A 694 -5.57 16.10 -3.42
C TYR A 694 -6.30 15.15 -2.47
N SER A 695 -6.59 15.60 -1.24
CA SER A 695 -7.38 14.81 -0.27
C SER A 695 -8.75 14.41 -0.81
N LEU A 696 -9.32 15.22 -1.69
CA LEU A 696 -10.62 14.96 -2.27
C LEU A 696 -10.58 13.90 -3.37
N ARG A 697 -9.40 13.36 -3.70
CA ARG A 697 -9.20 12.36 -4.74
C ARG A 697 -10.12 11.16 -4.57
N GLU A 698 -10.20 10.56 -3.39
CA GLU A 698 -11.06 9.38 -3.16
C GLU A 698 -12.53 9.72 -3.47
N HIS A 699 -12.99 10.89 -3.04
CA HIS A 699 -14.34 11.37 -3.32
C HIS A 699 -14.59 11.62 -4.80
N ILE A 700 -13.60 12.16 -5.52
CA ILE A 700 -13.68 12.38 -6.96
C ILE A 700 -13.67 11.05 -7.71
N ASP A 701 -12.80 10.12 -7.35
CA ASP A 701 -12.75 8.76 -7.92
C ASP A 701 -14.06 8.00 -7.67
N ASN A 702 -14.63 8.13 -6.48
CA ASN A 702 -15.95 7.59 -6.13
C ASN A 702 -17.06 8.20 -6.98
N LEU A 703 -17.04 9.51 -7.24
CA LEU A 703 -18.06 10.15 -8.10
C LEU A 703 -17.90 9.70 -9.56
N LEU A 704 -16.66 9.63 -10.06
CA LEU A 704 -16.33 9.18 -11.43
C LEU A 704 -16.62 7.69 -11.66
N SER A 705 -16.89 6.91 -10.61
CA SER A 705 -17.24 5.48 -10.72
C SER A 705 -18.76 5.21 -10.75
N LEU A 706 -19.62 6.22 -10.55
CA LEU A 706 -21.07 6.01 -10.39
C LEU A 706 -21.83 5.82 -11.69
N GLU A 707 -21.45 6.52 -12.76
CA GLU A 707 -22.07 6.32 -14.06
C GLU A 707 -21.32 5.28 -14.91
N GLU A 708 -22.03 4.71 -15.88
CA GLU A 708 -21.39 3.88 -16.90
C GLU A 708 -20.74 4.79 -17.94
N GLY A 709 -19.41 4.71 -18.03
CA GLY A 709 -18.63 5.45 -19.03
C GLY A 709 -17.41 6.14 -18.42
N ILE A 710 -16.38 6.31 -19.24
CA ILE A 710 -15.04 6.71 -18.79
C ILE A 710 -14.69 8.17 -19.09
N ASP A 711 -15.64 8.94 -19.62
CA ASP A 711 -15.52 10.37 -19.94
C ASP A 711 -16.28 11.26 -18.94
N GLN A 712 -16.49 10.75 -17.72
CA GLN A 712 -17.17 11.50 -16.66
C GLN A 712 -16.35 12.71 -16.22
N THR A 713 -17.07 13.76 -15.82
CA THR A 713 -16.47 14.99 -15.29
C THR A 713 -17.11 15.30 -13.95
N VAL A 714 -16.29 15.61 -12.96
CA VAL A 714 -16.74 16.12 -11.65
C VAL A 714 -16.54 17.62 -11.63
N ASP A 715 -17.61 18.36 -11.35
CA ASP A 715 -17.58 19.79 -11.13
C ASP A 715 -17.26 20.05 -9.65
N MET A 716 -16.11 20.67 -9.38
CA MET A 716 -15.76 21.18 -8.05
C MET A 716 -16.13 22.65 -7.96
N ARG A 717 -16.94 23.02 -6.96
CA ARG A 717 -17.41 24.38 -6.74
C ARG A 717 -17.17 24.83 -5.31
N ILE A 718 -16.58 26.02 -5.14
CA ILE A 718 -16.43 26.68 -3.84
C ILE A 718 -17.27 27.96 -3.86
N LYS A 719 -18.26 28.04 -2.98
CA LYS A 719 -19.14 29.20 -2.78
C LYS A 719 -18.86 29.82 -1.42
N GLY A 720 -18.69 31.13 -1.35
CA GLY A 720 -18.52 31.84 -0.07
C GLY A 720 -17.95 33.24 -0.27
N GLY A 721 -18.09 34.10 0.75
CA GLY A 721 -17.59 35.48 0.68
C GLY A 721 -18.21 36.34 -0.43
N GLY A 722 -19.36 35.93 -1.00
CA GLY A 722 -20.04 36.59 -2.12
C GLY A 722 -19.55 36.18 -3.52
N SER A 723 -18.70 35.16 -3.63
CA SER A 723 -18.17 34.64 -4.91
C SER A 723 -18.41 33.14 -5.06
N SER A 724 -18.42 32.65 -6.31
CA SER A 724 -18.53 31.22 -6.63
C SER A 724 -17.47 30.84 -7.67
N PHE A 725 -16.61 29.89 -7.32
CA PHE A 725 -15.54 29.39 -8.16
C PHE A 725 -15.86 27.97 -8.61
N THR A 726 -15.61 27.63 -9.87
CA THR A 726 -15.90 26.29 -10.41
C THR A 726 -14.74 25.79 -11.27
N TRP A 727 -14.41 24.52 -11.10
CA TRP A 727 -13.39 23.76 -11.84
C TRP A 727 -13.97 22.41 -12.30
N GLN A 728 -13.47 21.89 -13.41
CA GLN A 728 -13.86 20.61 -14.00
C GLN A 728 -12.73 19.61 -13.86
N ILE A 729 -12.99 18.47 -13.22
CA ILE A 729 -11.99 17.43 -12.95
C ILE A 729 -12.33 16.17 -13.76
N ARG A 730 -11.33 15.62 -14.46
CA ARG A 730 -11.45 14.43 -15.32
C ARG A 730 -10.38 13.39 -14.97
N ARG A 731 -10.56 12.16 -15.45
CA ARG A 731 -9.60 11.07 -15.21
C ARG A 731 -8.38 11.10 -16.14
N TYR A 732 -8.56 11.45 -17.42
CA TYR A 732 -7.52 11.33 -18.45
C TYR A 732 -7.17 12.68 -19.06
N LYS A 733 -5.87 12.87 -19.39
CA LYS A 733 -5.33 14.09 -20.01
C LYS A 733 -5.38 14.04 -21.54
N TYR A 734 -5.20 12.85 -22.10
CA TYR A 734 -5.21 12.60 -23.54
C TYR A 734 -6.33 11.65 -23.94
N SER A 735 -6.84 11.80 -25.17
CA SER A 735 -7.64 10.80 -25.87
C SER A 735 -6.80 10.12 -26.95
N LEU A 736 -6.97 8.80 -27.09
CA LEU A 736 -6.38 8.04 -28.19
C LEU A 736 -7.45 7.69 -29.23
N ASP A 737 -7.23 8.12 -30.46
CA ASP A 737 -8.09 7.78 -31.59
C ASP A 737 -7.42 6.71 -32.46
N TYR A 738 -8.12 5.60 -32.69
CA TYR A 738 -7.61 4.50 -33.49
C TYR A 738 -8.09 4.58 -34.95
N ASP A 739 -7.17 4.86 -35.86
CA ASP A 739 -7.40 4.79 -37.30
C ASP A 739 -7.22 3.35 -37.80
N ARG A 740 -8.33 2.66 -38.03
CA ARG A 740 -8.34 1.28 -38.56
C ARG A 740 -7.78 1.16 -39.97
N GLY A 741 -7.90 2.20 -40.80
CA GLY A 741 -7.41 2.15 -42.17
C GLY A 741 -5.89 2.18 -42.24
N ARG A 742 -5.26 2.94 -41.33
CA ARG A 742 -3.81 3.10 -41.25
C ARG A 742 -3.13 2.24 -40.20
N GLN A 743 -3.90 1.63 -39.29
CA GLN A 743 -3.39 0.91 -38.11
C GLN A 743 -2.53 1.82 -37.20
N ILE A 744 -2.97 3.07 -37.03
CA ILE A 744 -2.25 4.10 -36.25
C ILE A 744 -3.14 4.57 -35.10
N LEU A 745 -2.52 4.82 -33.94
CA LEU A 745 -3.13 5.52 -32.82
C LEU A 745 -2.66 6.98 -32.78
N LEU A 746 -3.59 7.90 -32.64
CA LEU A 746 -3.35 9.35 -32.57
C LEU A 746 -3.62 9.84 -31.15
N ALA A 747 -2.63 10.48 -30.52
CA ALA A 747 -2.79 11.09 -29.20
C ALA A 747 -3.21 12.55 -29.29
N ASN A 748 -4.42 12.85 -28.84
CA ASN A 748 -4.98 14.20 -28.79
C ASN A 748 -4.99 14.72 -27.35
N SER A 749 -4.31 15.84 -27.08
CA SER A 749 -4.35 16.51 -25.77
C SER A 749 -5.65 17.25 -25.59
N ILE A 750 -6.30 17.06 -24.44
CA ILE A 750 -7.53 17.77 -24.08
C ILE A 750 -7.23 19.21 -23.59
N SER A 751 -5.95 19.51 -23.30
CA SER A 751 -5.49 20.81 -22.84
C SER A 751 -4.55 21.46 -23.86
N ASN A 752 -4.74 22.76 -24.16
CA ASN A 752 -3.93 23.53 -25.11
C ASN A 752 -2.48 23.79 -24.64
N ARG A 753 -2.05 23.24 -23.49
CA ARG A 753 -0.64 23.31 -23.07
C ARG A 753 0.10 22.14 -23.71
N THR A 754 1.22 22.45 -24.37
CA THR A 754 2.18 21.47 -24.91
C THR A 754 2.69 20.57 -23.79
N GLY A 755 2.07 19.40 -23.63
CA GLY A 755 2.48 18.39 -22.67
C GLY A 755 3.35 17.31 -23.32
N GLN A 756 4.10 16.57 -22.50
CA GLN A 756 4.87 15.40 -22.90
C GLN A 756 3.96 14.38 -23.61
N ILE A 757 4.41 13.87 -24.76
CA ILE A 757 3.67 12.86 -25.53
C ILE A 757 3.57 11.57 -24.70
N PRO A 758 2.40 10.92 -24.64
CA PRO A 758 2.23 9.70 -23.85
C PRO A 758 3.07 8.53 -24.40
N SER A 759 3.42 7.56 -23.54
CA SER A 759 4.15 6.35 -23.90
C SER A 759 3.24 5.11 -23.81
N PRO A 760 2.44 4.82 -24.84
CA PRO A 760 1.52 3.68 -24.81
C PRO A 760 2.23 2.32 -24.83
N VAL A 761 1.64 1.35 -24.14
CA VAL A 761 1.99 -0.08 -24.19
C VAL A 761 0.76 -0.88 -24.63
N ILE A 762 0.95 -2.06 -25.21
CA ILE A 762 -0.15 -2.96 -25.64
C ILE A 762 -0.08 -4.30 -24.92
N MET A 763 -1.24 -4.79 -24.46
CA MET A 763 -1.40 -6.09 -23.79
C MET A 763 -2.41 -6.98 -24.51
N LEU A 764 -2.22 -8.30 -24.43
CA LEU A 764 -3.22 -9.27 -24.87
C LEU A 764 -4.21 -9.51 -23.73
N LEU A 765 -5.47 -9.11 -23.90
CA LEU A 765 -6.46 -9.08 -22.82
C LEU A 765 -6.81 -10.47 -22.28
N SER A 766 -6.64 -11.51 -23.11
CA SER A 766 -6.91 -12.90 -22.74
C SER A 766 -5.77 -13.61 -22.03
N GLU A 767 -4.57 -13.01 -21.95
CA GLU A 767 -3.38 -13.59 -21.32
C GLU A 767 -2.67 -12.51 -20.47
N PRO A 768 -3.23 -12.12 -19.31
CA PRO A 768 -2.66 -11.07 -18.46
C PRO A 768 -1.28 -11.44 -17.90
N GLU A 769 -0.89 -12.71 -17.90
CA GLU A 769 0.47 -13.18 -17.58
C GLU A 769 1.52 -12.72 -18.59
N ARG A 770 1.14 -12.37 -19.82
CA ARG A 770 2.06 -12.01 -20.89
C ARG A 770 2.57 -10.58 -20.72
N LYS A 771 3.90 -10.40 -20.82
CA LYS A 771 4.54 -9.08 -20.80
C LYS A 771 3.99 -8.15 -21.87
N VAL A 772 3.75 -6.90 -21.48
CA VAL A 772 3.31 -5.83 -22.39
C VAL A 772 4.38 -5.47 -23.41
N VAL A 773 3.94 -5.00 -24.59
CA VAL A 773 4.83 -4.54 -25.66
C VAL A 773 4.75 -3.01 -25.74
N PRO A 774 5.87 -2.27 -25.68
CA PRO A 774 5.85 -0.82 -25.84
C PRO A 774 5.57 -0.42 -27.29
N LEU A 775 4.77 0.64 -27.48
CA LEU A 775 4.52 1.24 -28.79
C LEU A 775 5.40 2.47 -28.97
N THR A 776 6.07 2.56 -30.11
CA THR A 776 6.98 3.68 -30.43
C THR A 776 6.25 4.75 -31.23
N SER A 777 6.41 6.02 -30.82
CA SER A 777 5.89 7.15 -31.58
C SER A 777 6.71 7.35 -32.86
N ARG A 778 6.03 7.72 -33.95
CA ARG A 778 6.69 8.23 -35.15
C ARG A 778 7.46 9.49 -34.83
N MET A 779 8.57 9.68 -35.54
CA MET A 779 9.42 10.86 -35.44
C MET A 779 9.27 11.70 -36.71
N SER A 780 9.11 13.00 -36.54
CA SER A 780 9.24 14.00 -37.61
C SER A 780 10.33 14.98 -37.22
N GLU A 781 11.35 15.14 -38.07
CA GLU A 781 12.51 16.01 -37.79
C GLU A 781 13.20 15.74 -36.43
N GLY A 782 13.15 14.49 -35.95
CA GLY A 782 13.72 14.09 -34.66
C GLY A 782 12.83 14.36 -33.44
N VAL A 783 11.61 14.87 -33.65
CA VAL A 783 10.62 15.11 -32.59
C VAL A 783 9.47 14.09 -32.71
N PRO A 784 9.06 13.43 -31.60
CA PRO A 784 7.92 12.54 -31.63
C PRO A 784 6.64 13.31 -31.99
N VAL A 785 5.80 12.76 -32.87
CA VAL A 785 4.56 13.41 -33.34
C VAL A 785 3.30 12.96 -32.59
N GLY A 786 3.39 11.95 -31.73
CA GLY A 786 2.23 11.40 -31.02
C GLY A 786 1.36 10.45 -31.86
N GLU A 787 1.87 10.02 -33.02
CA GLU A 787 1.31 8.91 -33.81
C GLU A 787 2.04 7.60 -33.46
N PHE A 788 1.31 6.53 -33.18
CA PHE A 788 1.89 5.23 -32.81
C PHE A 788 1.45 4.14 -33.80
N GLU A 789 2.42 3.43 -34.38
CA GLU A 789 2.13 2.32 -35.30
C GLU A 789 1.80 1.04 -34.53
N LEU A 790 0.67 0.43 -34.87
CA LEU A 790 0.31 -0.90 -34.42
C LEU A 790 0.91 -1.91 -35.41
N SER A 791 2.01 -2.55 -35.00
CA SER A 791 2.70 -3.57 -35.79
C SER A 791 1.81 -4.77 -36.16
N SER A 792 2.31 -5.72 -36.96
CA SER A 792 1.60 -6.98 -37.30
C SER A 792 1.21 -7.85 -36.09
N ILE A 793 1.58 -7.46 -34.86
CA ILE A 793 1.22 -8.12 -33.60
C ILE A 793 -0.30 -8.31 -33.48
N ILE A 794 -1.10 -7.30 -33.86
CA ILE A 794 -2.56 -7.35 -33.74
C ILE A 794 -3.25 -8.21 -34.81
N GLN A 795 -2.52 -8.69 -35.82
CA GLN A 795 -3.05 -9.57 -36.88
C GLN A 795 -3.06 -11.04 -36.46
N LYS A 796 -2.24 -11.45 -35.49
CA LYS A 796 -2.07 -12.88 -35.15
C LYS A 796 -2.99 -13.39 -34.03
N ASN A 797 -3.55 -12.50 -33.20
CA ASN A 797 -4.40 -12.84 -32.04
C ASN A 797 -5.34 -11.66 -31.70
N GLY A 798 -6.27 -11.85 -30.75
CA GLY A 798 -7.12 -10.80 -30.16
C GLY A 798 -8.00 -11.37 -29.04
N PRO A 799 -8.59 -10.54 -28.16
CA PRO A 799 -8.59 -9.08 -28.16
C PRO A 799 -7.38 -8.43 -27.43
N TRP A 800 -7.02 -7.22 -27.86
CA TRP A 800 -5.92 -6.41 -27.31
C TRP A 800 -6.43 -5.15 -26.61
N LEU A 801 -5.62 -4.65 -25.68
CA LEU A 801 -5.87 -3.40 -24.97
C LEU A 801 -4.60 -2.55 -24.96
N VAL A 802 -4.72 -1.30 -25.40
CA VAL A 802 -3.63 -0.30 -25.35
C VAL A 802 -3.78 0.52 -24.08
N LEU A 803 -2.69 0.63 -23.34
CA LEU A 803 -2.63 1.14 -21.98
C LEU A 803 -1.55 2.20 -21.82
N PRO A 804 -1.71 3.17 -20.90
CA PRO A 804 -0.60 4.03 -20.52
C PRO A 804 0.49 3.23 -19.80
N LYS A 805 1.75 3.63 -19.95
CA LYS A 805 2.85 3.00 -19.23
C LYS A 805 2.73 3.24 -17.71
N PRO A 806 3.03 2.24 -16.87
CA PRO A 806 3.03 2.43 -15.42
C PRO A 806 3.90 3.62 -14.99
N GLY A 807 3.37 4.48 -14.13
CA GLY A 807 4.09 5.62 -13.53
C GLY A 807 4.19 6.89 -14.38
N GLU A 808 3.54 6.95 -15.56
CA GLU A 808 3.58 8.12 -16.43
C GLU A 808 2.49 9.16 -16.09
N GLU A 809 2.84 10.46 -16.03
CA GLU A 809 1.86 11.55 -15.79
C GLU A 809 0.87 11.71 -16.95
N ALA A 810 1.30 11.38 -18.17
CA ALA A 810 0.53 11.48 -19.41
C ALA A 810 -0.47 10.32 -19.58
N SER A 811 -1.41 10.21 -18.64
CA SER A 811 -2.45 9.18 -18.65
C SER A 811 -3.50 9.43 -19.75
N PHE A 812 -3.92 8.34 -20.40
CA PHE A 812 -4.95 8.33 -21.44
C PHE A 812 -5.92 7.16 -21.26
N ARG A 813 -7.08 7.28 -21.91
CA ARG A 813 -8.12 6.25 -21.91
C ARG A 813 -7.64 4.94 -22.57
N PRO A 814 -7.70 3.79 -21.89
CA PRO A 814 -7.42 2.49 -22.49
C PRO A 814 -8.20 2.28 -23.80
N CYS A 815 -7.51 1.87 -24.85
CA CYS A 815 -8.09 1.70 -26.18
C CYS A 815 -8.20 0.21 -26.53
N PHE A 816 -9.43 -0.26 -26.76
CA PHE A 816 -9.71 -1.65 -27.11
C PHE A 816 -9.52 -1.90 -28.61
N ILE A 817 -8.81 -2.97 -28.95
CA ILE A 817 -8.58 -3.41 -30.32
C ILE A 817 -9.01 -4.88 -30.42
N ALA A 818 -10.06 -5.16 -31.19
CA ALA A 818 -10.65 -6.49 -31.29
C ALA A 818 -9.68 -7.58 -31.82
N GLY A 819 -8.73 -7.21 -32.69
CA GLY A 819 -7.91 -8.17 -33.46
C GLY A 819 -8.72 -8.90 -34.54
N GLU A 820 -8.10 -9.85 -35.24
CA GLU A 820 -8.85 -10.76 -36.13
C GLU A 820 -9.53 -11.88 -35.32
N PRO A 821 -10.78 -12.25 -35.67
CA PRO A 821 -11.48 -13.32 -34.97
C PRO A 821 -10.76 -14.65 -35.23
N VAL A 822 -10.36 -15.34 -34.16
CA VAL A 822 -9.89 -16.72 -34.27
C VAL A 822 -11.08 -17.59 -34.67
N ILE A 823 -11.18 -17.92 -35.95
CA ILE A 823 -12.18 -18.88 -36.45
C ILE A 823 -11.81 -20.24 -35.86
N GLN A 824 -12.59 -20.77 -34.90
CA GLN A 824 -12.62 -22.21 -34.65
C GLN A 824 -13.85 -22.76 -33.92
N ASN A 825 -14.17 -23.98 -34.35
CA ASN A 825 -15.37 -24.78 -34.10
C ASN A 825 -15.48 -25.30 -32.65
N ASN A 826 -16.73 -25.42 -32.20
CA ASN A 826 -17.23 -26.02 -30.96
C ASN A 826 -17.33 -25.08 -29.74
N ALA A 827 -18.51 -24.49 -29.61
CA ALA A 827 -19.08 -23.88 -28.41
C ALA A 827 -19.34 -24.89 -27.27
N THR A 828 -18.46 -25.86 -27.08
CA THR A 828 -18.52 -26.84 -26.00
C THR A 828 -17.69 -26.32 -24.82
N ALA A 829 -18.42 -26.00 -23.74
CA ALA A 829 -18.05 -25.52 -22.41
C ALA A 829 -16.96 -24.43 -22.32
N ILE A 830 -17.37 -23.18 -22.10
CA ILE A 830 -16.47 -22.10 -21.64
C ILE A 830 -16.11 -22.40 -20.17
N GLN A 831 -14.87 -22.83 -19.92
CA GLN A 831 -14.37 -23.24 -18.60
C GLN A 831 -13.20 -22.39 -18.09
N SER A 832 -12.73 -21.40 -18.85
CA SER A 832 -11.61 -20.55 -18.45
C SER A 832 -11.89 -19.08 -18.72
N LEU A 833 -11.34 -18.19 -17.89
CA LEU A 833 -11.48 -16.75 -18.08
C LEU A 833 -10.80 -16.29 -19.36
N GLN A 834 -9.67 -16.90 -19.74
CA GLN A 834 -8.98 -16.61 -21.00
C GLN A 834 -9.93 -16.77 -22.20
N LYS A 835 -10.63 -17.90 -22.27
CA LYS A 835 -11.60 -18.18 -23.35
C LYS A 835 -12.86 -17.31 -23.22
N ALA A 836 -13.34 -17.07 -22.01
CA ALA A 836 -14.48 -16.20 -21.77
C ALA A 836 -14.22 -14.77 -22.25
N THR A 837 -13.03 -14.22 -21.98
CA THR A 837 -12.60 -12.88 -22.41
C THR A 837 -12.40 -12.79 -23.91
N GLN A 838 -11.90 -13.84 -24.57
CA GLN A 838 -11.80 -13.88 -26.04
C GLN A 838 -13.17 -13.84 -26.73
N LEU A 839 -14.16 -14.52 -26.14
CA LEU A 839 -15.51 -14.66 -26.69
C LEU A 839 -16.48 -13.59 -26.17
N PHE A 840 -16.04 -12.72 -25.26
CA PHE A 840 -16.89 -11.72 -24.65
C PHE A 840 -17.40 -10.72 -25.70
N ASN A 841 -18.72 -10.60 -25.80
CA ASN A 841 -19.38 -9.62 -26.65
C ASN A 841 -20.34 -8.78 -25.80
N PRO A 842 -20.08 -7.47 -25.64
CA PRO A 842 -20.91 -6.61 -24.79
C PRO A 842 -22.35 -6.41 -25.32
N ARG A 843 -22.62 -6.80 -26.57
CA ARG A 843 -23.97 -6.76 -27.17
C ARG A 843 -24.72 -8.08 -27.08
N SER A 844 -24.09 -9.14 -26.57
CA SER A 844 -24.74 -10.44 -26.39
C SER A 844 -25.51 -10.47 -25.07
N ASP A 845 -26.67 -11.14 -25.07
CA ASP A 845 -27.44 -11.36 -23.84
C ASP A 845 -26.71 -12.28 -22.84
N VAL A 846 -25.81 -13.14 -23.34
CA VAL A 846 -25.03 -14.06 -22.51
C VAL A 846 -23.67 -13.45 -22.22
N ASN A 847 -23.43 -13.08 -20.96
CA ASN A 847 -22.10 -12.72 -20.50
C ASN A 847 -21.26 -14.00 -20.29
N THR A 848 -20.34 -14.26 -21.23
CA THR A 848 -19.43 -15.42 -21.20
C THR A 848 -18.57 -15.49 -19.94
N ILE A 849 -18.24 -14.34 -19.34
CA ILE A 849 -17.46 -14.25 -18.11
C ILE A 849 -18.28 -14.74 -16.91
N MET A 850 -19.57 -14.40 -16.86
CA MET A 850 -20.47 -14.82 -15.77
C MET A 850 -20.57 -16.34 -15.66
N LEU A 851 -20.57 -17.06 -16.79
CA LEU A 851 -20.58 -18.54 -16.82
C LEU A 851 -19.36 -19.18 -16.15
N VAL A 852 -18.21 -18.52 -16.22
CA VAL A 852 -16.97 -19.00 -15.58
C VAL A 852 -16.92 -18.59 -14.11
N LEU A 853 -17.45 -17.41 -13.76
CA LEU A 853 -17.53 -16.96 -12.36
C LEU A 853 -18.38 -17.89 -11.50
N GLU A 854 -19.47 -18.45 -12.03
CA GLU A 854 -20.29 -19.46 -11.33
C GLU A 854 -19.45 -20.70 -10.98
N GLN A 855 -18.63 -21.18 -11.91
CA GLN A 855 -17.71 -22.30 -11.69
C GLN A 855 -16.65 -21.94 -10.64
N MET A 856 -16.05 -20.76 -10.76
CA MET A 856 -15.03 -20.23 -9.83
C MET A 856 -15.56 -20.06 -8.40
N ALA A 857 -16.81 -19.64 -8.22
CA ALA A 857 -17.43 -19.48 -6.91
C ALA A 857 -17.52 -20.81 -6.14
N SER A 858 -17.65 -21.91 -6.87
CA SER A 858 -17.72 -23.27 -6.32
C SER A 858 -16.36 -23.95 -6.15
N ASP A 859 -15.36 -23.55 -6.94
CA ASP A 859 -14.03 -24.17 -6.97
C ASP A 859 -12.91 -23.16 -6.64
N PRO A 860 -12.36 -23.17 -5.41
CA PRO A 860 -11.21 -22.35 -5.03
C PRO A 860 -9.90 -22.68 -5.78
N ALA A 861 -9.81 -23.85 -6.42
CA ALA A 861 -8.65 -24.29 -7.21
C ALA A 861 -8.73 -23.85 -8.69
N HIS A 862 -9.84 -23.24 -9.11
CA HIS A 862 -10.05 -22.84 -10.49
C HIS A 862 -8.97 -21.87 -10.99
N SER A 863 -8.44 -22.12 -12.19
CA SER A 863 -7.33 -21.33 -12.79
C SER A 863 -7.68 -19.85 -13.01
N GLY A 864 -8.97 -19.53 -13.13
CA GLY A 864 -9.47 -18.15 -13.21
C GLY A 864 -9.08 -17.27 -12.02
N TRP A 865 -8.81 -17.83 -10.84
CA TRP A 865 -8.29 -17.03 -9.72
C TRP A 865 -6.87 -16.52 -9.98
N GLN A 866 -6.03 -17.32 -10.63
CA GLN A 866 -4.69 -16.88 -11.05
C GLN A 866 -4.77 -15.80 -12.13
N PHE A 867 -5.72 -15.92 -13.07
CA PHE A 867 -5.97 -14.89 -14.07
C PHE A 867 -6.30 -13.54 -13.42
N LEU A 868 -7.21 -13.52 -12.44
CA LEU A 868 -7.54 -12.30 -11.69
C LEU A 868 -6.34 -11.76 -10.91
N ARG A 869 -5.52 -12.65 -10.33
CA ARG A 869 -4.33 -12.25 -9.59
C ARG A 869 -3.28 -11.61 -10.49
N ASN A 870 -2.99 -12.21 -11.65
CA ASN A 870 -2.09 -11.65 -12.66
C ASN A 870 -2.60 -10.28 -13.14
N LEU A 871 -3.91 -10.16 -13.38
CA LEU A 871 -4.53 -8.89 -13.77
C LEU A 871 -4.35 -7.81 -12.69
N TYR A 872 -4.57 -8.17 -11.42
CA TYR A 872 -4.44 -7.27 -10.28
C TYR A 872 -2.98 -6.84 -10.05
N ASP A 873 -2.04 -7.78 -10.06
CA ASP A 873 -0.65 -7.54 -9.71
C ASP A 873 0.10 -6.79 -10.83
N GLN A 874 -0.18 -7.09 -12.11
CA GLN A 874 0.51 -6.45 -13.25
C GLN A 874 -0.18 -5.15 -13.72
N PHE A 875 -1.50 -5.09 -13.69
CA PHE A 875 -2.29 -3.98 -14.24
C PHE A 875 -3.08 -3.20 -13.18
N GLY A 876 -2.80 -3.45 -11.91
CA GLY A 876 -3.43 -2.76 -10.78
C GLY A 876 -3.16 -1.26 -10.71
N TYR A 877 -2.30 -0.68 -11.54
CA TYR A 877 -2.15 0.78 -11.63
C TYR A 877 -3.30 1.45 -12.41
N LEU A 878 -4.14 0.68 -13.10
CA LEU A 878 -5.34 1.14 -13.81
C LEU A 878 -6.59 0.93 -12.96
N PRO A 879 -7.69 1.69 -13.19
CA PRO A 879 -8.97 1.40 -12.56
C PRO A 879 -9.44 -0.03 -12.90
N LEU A 880 -9.88 -0.79 -11.91
CA LEU A 880 -10.41 -2.15 -12.05
C LEU A 880 -11.60 -2.19 -13.01
N ALA A 881 -12.41 -1.13 -13.03
CA ALA A 881 -13.55 -0.99 -13.95
C ALA A 881 -13.14 -0.95 -15.45
N THR A 882 -11.84 -0.81 -15.76
CA THR A 882 -11.31 -0.96 -17.12
C THR A 882 -11.53 -2.37 -17.65
N PHE A 883 -11.51 -3.38 -16.77
CA PHE A 883 -11.66 -4.78 -17.13
C PHE A 883 -13.04 -5.30 -16.75
N GLU A 884 -13.80 -5.78 -17.73
CA GLU A 884 -15.16 -6.30 -17.53
C GLU A 884 -15.22 -7.46 -16.52
N VAL A 885 -14.14 -8.22 -16.38
CA VAL A 885 -14.06 -9.35 -15.43
C VAL A 885 -14.29 -8.89 -13.99
N TRP A 886 -13.79 -7.71 -13.60
CA TRP A 886 -14.03 -7.15 -12.26
C TRP A 886 -15.47 -6.67 -12.08
N ARG A 887 -16.07 -6.06 -13.13
CA ARG A 887 -17.49 -5.65 -13.11
C ARG A 887 -18.39 -6.87 -12.92
N ALA A 888 -18.14 -7.93 -13.69
CA ALA A 888 -18.88 -9.19 -13.58
C ALA A 888 -18.68 -9.86 -12.20
N LEU A 889 -17.47 -9.82 -11.64
CA LEU A 889 -17.18 -10.36 -10.30
C LEU A 889 -18.02 -9.68 -9.21
N VAL A 890 -18.08 -8.35 -9.23
CA VAL A 890 -18.84 -7.55 -8.25
C VAL A 890 -20.35 -7.81 -8.33
N GLN A 891 -20.87 -8.11 -9.52
CA GLN A 891 -22.27 -8.47 -9.72
C GLN A 891 -22.60 -9.91 -9.30
N HIS A 892 -21.61 -10.72 -8.92
CA HIS A 892 -21.78 -12.13 -8.57
C HIS A 892 -21.45 -12.37 -7.08
N PRO A 893 -22.42 -12.34 -6.15
CA PRO A 893 -22.16 -12.37 -4.69
C PRO A 893 -21.32 -13.56 -4.21
N GLN A 894 -21.54 -14.76 -4.75
CA GLN A 894 -20.78 -15.95 -4.35
C GLN A 894 -19.31 -15.90 -4.80
N ALA A 895 -19.05 -15.49 -6.05
CA ALA A 895 -17.70 -15.30 -6.57
C ALA A 895 -17.00 -14.14 -5.85
N LEU A 896 -17.71 -13.04 -5.58
CA LEU A 896 -17.20 -11.93 -4.78
C LEU A 896 -16.80 -12.40 -3.37
N ALA A 897 -17.64 -13.17 -2.70
CA ALA A 897 -17.33 -13.74 -1.38
C ALA A 897 -16.10 -14.66 -1.41
N MET A 898 -15.98 -15.53 -2.43
CA MET A 898 -14.78 -16.37 -2.60
C MET A 898 -13.52 -15.53 -2.89
N SER A 899 -13.65 -14.44 -3.65
CA SER A 899 -12.53 -13.54 -3.95
C SER A 899 -11.91 -12.94 -2.70
N LEU A 900 -12.70 -12.68 -1.65
CA LEU A 900 -12.19 -12.21 -0.35
C LEU A 900 -11.14 -13.15 0.20
N PHE A 901 -11.33 -14.47 0.03
CA PHE A 901 -10.39 -15.46 0.52
C PHE A 901 -9.16 -15.59 -0.40
N LYS A 902 -9.37 -15.57 -1.72
CA LYS A 902 -8.28 -15.67 -2.70
C LYS A 902 -7.36 -14.45 -2.72
N PHE A 903 -7.84 -13.30 -2.27
CA PHE A 903 -7.07 -12.06 -2.07
C PHE A 903 -6.70 -11.82 -0.59
N GLU A 904 -6.75 -12.87 0.25
CA GLU A 904 -6.29 -12.84 1.64
C GLU A 904 -6.97 -11.80 2.53
N MET A 905 -8.17 -11.32 2.15
CA MET A 905 -8.87 -10.20 2.80
C MET A 905 -7.94 -9.00 3.06
N SER A 906 -7.03 -8.72 2.12
CA SER A 906 -6.09 -7.62 2.28
C SER A 906 -6.81 -6.27 2.35
N ILE A 907 -6.33 -5.36 3.21
CA ILE A 907 -6.93 -4.03 3.41
C ILE A 907 -6.95 -3.25 2.09
N ASP A 908 -5.90 -3.38 1.28
CA ASP A 908 -5.78 -2.72 -0.01
C ASP A 908 -6.79 -3.25 -1.03
N TYR A 909 -7.04 -4.57 -1.08
CA TYR A 909 -8.05 -5.14 -1.97
C TYR A 909 -9.46 -4.71 -1.57
N LEU A 910 -9.78 -4.81 -0.28
CA LEU A 910 -11.10 -4.48 0.26
C LEU A 910 -11.46 -3.00 0.07
N SER A 911 -10.54 -2.10 0.44
CA SER A 911 -10.73 -0.66 0.29
C SER A 911 -10.86 -0.26 -1.18
N ARG A 912 -10.07 -0.88 -2.06
CA ARG A 912 -10.09 -0.61 -3.48
C ARG A 912 -11.40 -1.02 -4.15
N ILE A 913 -11.91 -2.22 -3.89
CA ILE A 913 -13.20 -2.67 -4.43
C ILE A 913 -14.33 -1.74 -4.01
N GLU A 914 -14.33 -1.28 -2.75
CA GLU A 914 -15.31 -0.30 -2.29
C GLU A 914 -15.17 1.04 -3.03
N SER A 915 -13.95 1.55 -3.21
CA SER A 915 -13.74 2.84 -3.87
C SER A 915 -14.09 2.84 -5.37
N GLU A 916 -13.84 1.73 -6.07
CA GLU A 916 -13.95 1.68 -7.52
C GLU A 916 -15.29 1.15 -8.04
N PHE A 917 -16.06 0.46 -7.20
CA PHE A 917 -17.35 -0.14 -7.56
C PHE A 917 -18.45 0.24 -6.57
N PRO A 918 -19.74 0.22 -6.97
CA PRO A 918 -20.87 0.49 -6.09
C PRO A 918 -21.19 -0.72 -5.17
N VAL A 919 -20.22 -1.16 -4.36
CA VAL A 919 -20.35 -2.26 -3.38
C VAL A 919 -20.71 -1.73 -1.99
N PHE A 920 -21.83 -2.17 -1.44
CA PHE A 920 -22.12 -1.96 -0.02
C PHE A 920 -21.85 -3.26 0.72
N TRP A 921 -20.73 -3.35 1.44
CA TRP A 921 -20.30 -4.59 2.08
C TRP A 921 -21.36 -5.13 3.04
N GLU A 922 -22.05 -4.24 3.73
CA GLU A 922 -23.15 -4.58 4.65
C GLU A 922 -24.39 -5.17 3.97
N PHE A 923 -24.44 -5.24 2.63
CA PHE A 923 -25.45 -6.01 1.88
C PHE A 923 -24.93 -7.37 1.39
N LEU A 924 -23.63 -7.66 1.50
CA LEU A 924 -23.08 -8.95 1.12
C LEU A 924 -23.68 -10.03 2.04
N PRO A 925 -24.33 -11.08 1.48
CA PRO A 925 -24.94 -12.11 2.30
C PRO A 925 -23.90 -12.81 3.18
N ILE A 926 -24.08 -12.72 4.51
CA ILE A 926 -23.10 -13.24 5.47
C ILE A 926 -22.95 -14.76 5.37
N THR A 927 -24.00 -15.45 4.93
CA THR A 927 -23.98 -16.88 4.65
C THR A 927 -23.06 -17.26 3.49
N GLU A 928 -22.92 -16.40 2.49
CA GLU A 928 -22.01 -16.65 1.35
C GLU A 928 -20.55 -16.51 1.77
N VAL A 929 -20.24 -15.59 2.70
CA VAL A 929 -18.92 -15.49 3.32
C VAL A 929 -18.59 -16.79 4.07
N LYS A 930 -19.53 -17.30 4.88
CA LYS A 930 -19.35 -18.55 5.63
C LYS A 930 -19.23 -19.79 4.74
N ARG A 931 -20.03 -19.86 3.66
CA ARG A 931 -19.93 -20.94 2.65
C ARG A 931 -18.59 -20.90 1.92
N SER A 932 -18.15 -19.72 1.52
CA SER A 932 -16.86 -19.51 0.86
C SER A 932 -15.70 -19.89 1.77
N ALA A 933 -15.75 -19.51 3.06
CA ALA A 933 -14.77 -19.94 4.06
C ALA A 933 -14.71 -21.45 4.21
N THR A 934 -15.86 -22.13 4.23
CA THR A 934 -15.94 -23.60 4.35
C THR A 934 -15.31 -24.27 3.12
N ARG A 935 -15.62 -23.79 1.91
CA ARG A 935 -15.02 -24.28 0.66
C ARG A 935 -13.52 -24.02 0.62
N PHE A 936 -13.09 -22.82 1.03
CA PHE A 936 -11.67 -22.45 1.08
C PHE A 936 -10.91 -23.29 2.10
N ARG A 937 -11.50 -23.56 3.28
CA ARG A 937 -10.96 -24.48 4.29
C ARG A 937 -10.78 -25.88 3.73
N ALA A 938 -11.78 -26.41 3.05
CA ALA A 938 -11.70 -27.73 2.40
C ALA A 938 -10.62 -27.77 1.30
N PHE A 939 -10.47 -26.68 0.54
CA PHE A 939 -9.38 -26.52 -0.43
C PHE A 939 -8.00 -26.55 0.24
N LEU A 940 -7.81 -25.84 1.35
CA LEU A 940 -6.57 -25.86 2.12
C LEU A 940 -6.28 -27.26 2.68
N ALA A 941 -7.30 -27.95 3.21
CA ALA A 941 -7.18 -29.32 3.67
C ALA A 941 -6.77 -30.28 2.54
N HIS A 942 -7.37 -30.14 1.35
CA HIS A 942 -7.00 -30.92 0.17
C HIS A 942 -5.57 -30.62 -0.30
N LYS A 943 -5.08 -29.39 -0.10
CA LYS A 943 -3.69 -28.99 -0.34
C LYS A 943 -2.71 -29.40 0.77
N GLY A 944 -3.16 -30.14 1.78
CA GLY A 944 -2.32 -30.68 2.85
C GLY A 944 -2.05 -29.71 4.02
N ALA A 945 -2.80 -28.61 4.13
CA ALA A 945 -2.65 -27.68 5.24
C ALA A 945 -3.18 -28.28 6.56
N PRO A 946 -2.45 -28.17 7.69
CA PRO A 946 -2.92 -28.62 9.01
C PRO A 946 -4.21 -27.93 9.47
N GLU A 947 -5.02 -28.59 10.30
CA GLU A 947 -6.28 -28.02 10.77
C GLU A 947 -6.09 -26.73 11.59
N GLU A 948 -5.08 -26.69 12.46
CA GLU A 948 -4.73 -25.50 13.25
C GLU A 948 -4.30 -24.32 12.37
N MET A 949 -3.55 -24.60 11.29
CA MET A 949 -3.16 -23.59 10.29
C MET A 949 -4.38 -23.00 9.58
N GLN A 950 -5.32 -23.86 9.18
CA GLN A 950 -6.54 -23.43 8.52
C GLN A 950 -7.37 -22.50 9.41
N ILE A 951 -7.57 -22.88 10.68
CA ILE A 951 -8.34 -22.09 11.65
C ILE A 951 -7.67 -20.73 11.86
N ARG A 952 -6.36 -20.70 12.15
CA ARG A 952 -5.63 -19.45 12.37
C ARG A 952 -5.62 -18.54 11.14
N LEU A 953 -5.46 -19.10 9.95
CA LEU A 953 -5.47 -18.32 8.71
C LEU A 953 -6.84 -17.66 8.48
N LEU A 954 -7.92 -18.42 8.64
CA LEU A 954 -9.28 -17.88 8.52
C LEU A 954 -9.57 -16.82 9.59
N ASP A 955 -9.15 -17.04 10.84
CA ASP A 955 -9.30 -16.07 11.93
C ASP A 955 -8.57 -14.76 11.63
N ARG A 956 -7.34 -14.84 11.11
CA ARG A 956 -6.58 -13.66 10.66
C ARG A 956 -7.32 -12.91 9.55
N MET A 957 -7.88 -13.63 8.58
CA MET A 957 -8.60 -13.01 7.46
C MET A 957 -9.88 -12.30 7.96
N TYR A 958 -10.63 -12.91 8.88
CA TYR A 958 -11.77 -12.27 9.52
C TYR A 958 -11.38 -11.06 10.36
N GLN A 959 -10.24 -11.09 11.05
CA GLN A 959 -9.69 -9.93 11.76
C GLN A 959 -9.36 -8.79 10.78
N GLN A 960 -8.78 -9.08 9.61
CA GLN A 960 -8.51 -8.07 8.58
C GLN A 960 -9.81 -7.48 8.02
N LEU A 961 -10.83 -8.30 7.80
CA LEU A 961 -12.17 -7.85 7.40
C LEU A 961 -12.77 -6.90 8.45
N GLY A 962 -12.76 -7.28 9.73
CA GLY A 962 -13.26 -6.44 10.84
C GLY A 962 -12.45 -5.17 11.07
N THR A 963 -11.15 -5.19 10.81
CA THR A 963 -10.28 -4.00 10.86
C THR A 963 -10.60 -3.02 9.74
N THR A 964 -10.95 -3.53 8.55
CA THR A 964 -11.33 -2.70 7.41
C THR A 964 -12.74 -2.16 7.55
N PHE A 965 -13.70 -3.04 7.84
CA PHE A 965 -15.12 -2.77 8.00
C PHE A 965 -15.56 -3.13 9.42
N PRO A 966 -15.68 -2.14 10.32
CA PRO A 966 -16.02 -2.39 11.73
C PRO A 966 -17.34 -3.13 11.94
N THR A 967 -18.26 -3.10 10.97
CA THR A 967 -19.49 -3.92 10.94
C THR A 967 -19.24 -5.42 11.05
N TYR A 968 -18.06 -5.91 10.64
CA TYR A 968 -17.65 -7.32 10.74
C TYR A 968 -16.77 -7.64 11.96
N ALA A 969 -16.44 -6.65 12.78
CA ALA A 969 -15.61 -6.83 13.97
C ALA A 969 -16.37 -7.49 15.14
N SER A 970 -15.66 -7.70 16.25
CA SER A 970 -16.22 -8.10 17.55
C SER A 970 -17.09 -9.38 17.47
N GLU A 971 -18.39 -9.28 17.74
CA GLU A 971 -19.31 -10.41 17.82
C GLU A 971 -19.56 -11.07 16.45
N VAL A 972 -19.58 -10.29 15.36
CA VAL A 972 -19.73 -10.85 14.00
C VAL A 972 -18.48 -11.65 13.62
N GLN A 973 -17.30 -11.15 14.00
CA GLN A 973 -16.04 -11.87 13.81
C GLN A 973 -16.02 -13.18 14.61
N LEU A 974 -16.47 -13.16 15.88
CA LEU A 974 -16.58 -14.35 16.73
C LEU A 974 -17.56 -15.38 16.15
N TRP A 975 -18.67 -14.93 15.59
CA TRP A 975 -19.63 -15.80 14.92
C TRP A 975 -19.07 -16.41 13.62
N LEU A 976 -18.34 -15.64 12.81
CA LEU A 976 -17.69 -16.12 11.59
C LEU A 976 -16.58 -17.15 11.87
N SER A 977 -15.76 -16.88 12.89
CA SER A 977 -14.63 -17.73 13.29
C SER A 977 -15.05 -18.98 14.06
N GLN A 978 -15.83 -18.81 15.12
CA GLN A 978 -16.12 -19.86 16.12
C GLN A 978 -17.58 -20.36 16.07
N GLY A 979 -18.46 -19.70 15.32
CA GLY A 979 -19.89 -19.99 15.33
C GLY A 979 -20.58 -19.65 16.66
N LYS A 980 -19.89 -18.93 17.55
CA LYS A 980 -20.44 -18.49 18.84
C LYS A 980 -21.35 -17.30 18.65
N LEU A 981 -22.44 -17.29 19.39
CA LEU A 981 -23.39 -16.18 19.44
C LEU A 981 -23.17 -15.37 20.71
N PRO A 982 -23.45 -14.06 20.68
CA PRO A 982 -23.41 -13.24 21.88
C PRO A 982 -24.46 -13.73 22.90
N PRO A 983 -24.25 -13.47 24.20
CA PRO A 983 -25.24 -13.79 25.22
C PRO A 983 -26.57 -13.08 24.93
N VAL A 984 -27.68 -13.80 25.08
CA VAL A 984 -29.02 -13.27 24.84
C VAL A 984 -29.42 -12.36 26.01
N PHE A 985 -29.60 -11.08 25.72
CA PHE A 985 -30.16 -10.13 26.69
C PHE A 985 -31.70 -10.14 26.63
N PRO A 986 -32.40 -9.92 27.76
CA PRO A 986 -33.85 -9.70 27.75
C PRO A 986 -34.21 -8.53 26.83
N GLU A 987 -35.31 -8.68 26.07
CA GLU A 987 -35.73 -7.70 25.06
C GLU A 987 -35.91 -6.29 25.64
N LEU A 988 -36.48 -6.18 26.85
CA LEU A 988 -36.67 -4.91 27.56
C LEU A 988 -35.34 -4.22 27.89
N THR A 989 -34.30 -4.98 28.25
CA THR A 989 -32.97 -4.44 28.56
C THR A 989 -32.30 -3.91 27.29
N MET A 990 -32.38 -4.65 26.19
CA MET A 990 -31.85 -4.19 24.90
C MET A 990 -32.58 -2.97 24.37
N LYS A 991 -33.91 -2.88 24.55
CA LYS A 991 -34.67 -1.67 24.21
C LYS A 991 -34.15 -0.44 24.99
N GLY A 992 -33.82 -0.59 26.27
CA GLY A 992 -33.21 0.48 27.07
C GLY A 992 -31.84 0.93 26.53
N ILE A 993 -30.94 -0.02 26.24
CA ILE A 993 -29.60 0.26 25.71
C ILE A 993 -29.68 0.97 24.34
N ILE A 994 -30.55 0.49 23.44
CA ILE A 994 -30.73 1.08 22.11
C ILE A 994 -31.28 2.50 22.21
N LEU A 995 -32.16 2.78 23.19
CA LEU A 995 -32.67 4.13 23.43
C LEU A 995 -31.56 5.08 23.90
N GLU A 996 -30.68 4.63 24.80
CA GLU A 996 -29.51 5.42 25.23
C GLU A 996 -28.59 5.75 24.04
N TRP A 997 -28.24 4.76 23.22
CA TRP A 997 -27.43 4.99 22.01
C TRP A 997 -28.09 5.96 21.03
N TYR A 998 -29.41 5.92 20.90
CA TYR A 998 -30.14 6.86 20.05
C TYR A 998 -30.12 8.28 20.62
N GLN A 999 -30.23 8.44 21.94
CA GLN A 999 -30.08 9.75 22.58
C GLN A 999 -28.67 10.32 22.41
N GLU A 1000 -27.64 9.48 22.47
CA GLU A 1000 -26.27 9.90 22.18
C GLU A 1000 -26.10 10.36 20.74
N LEU A 1001 -26.64 9.62 19.76
CA LEU A 1001 -26.66 10.03 18.35
C LEU A 1001 -27.30 11.41 18.16
N LEU A 1002 -28.43 11.66 18.83
CA LEU A 1002 -29.12 12.95 18.77
C LEU A 1002 -28.30 14.08 19.42
N ARG A 1003 -27.61 13.79 20.52
CA ARG A 1003 -26.76 14.75 21.23
C ARG A 1003 -25.53 15.12 20.42
N GLU A 1004 -24.86 14.14 19.81
CA GLU A 1004 -23.65 14.35 19.01
C GLU A 1004 -23.94 15.09 17.69
N HIS A 1005 -25.13 14.90 17.09
CA HIS A 1005 -25.47 15.45 15.77
C HIS A 1005 -26.64 16.44 15.77
N GLY A 1006 -26.81 17.20 16.87
CA GLY A 1006 -27.93 18.13 17.03
C GLY A 1006 -28.00 19.25 15.96
N GLU A 1007 -26.84 19.78 15.56
CA GLU A 1007 -26.71 20.88 14.58
C GLU A 1007 -26.27 20.39 13.17
N SER A 1008 -26.06 19.09 13.00
CA SER A 1008 -25.57 18.48 11.76
C SER A 1008 -26.67 18.36 10.71
N ARG A 1009 -26.29 18.38 9.42
CA ARG A 1009 -27.21 18.05 8.32
C ARG A 1009 -27.27 16.52 8.14
N TRP A 1010 -28.44 15.93 8.39
CA TRP A 1010 -28.63 14.49 8.29
C TRP A 1010 -28.80 14.04 6.82
N PRO A 1011 -28.22 12.90 6.42
CA PRO A 1011 -28.46 12.35 5.10
C PRO A 1011 -29.84 11.70 5.03
N GLU A 1012 -30.68 12.11 4.07
CA GLU A 1012 -32.10 11.75 3.99
C GLU A 1012 -32.44 10.72 2.89
N PHE A 1013 -31.42 10.23 2.17
CA PHE A 1013 -31.64 9.35 1.02
C PHE A 1013 -32.37 8.06 1.43
N GLY A 1014 -33.47 7.75 0.75
CA GLY A 1014 -34.23 6.52 0.98
C GLY A 1014 -35.12 6.49 2.23
N GLY A 1015 -35.14 7.54 3.04
CA GLY A 1015 -35.83 7.57 4.34
C GLY A 1015 -37.31 7.13 4.29
N PRO A 1016 -38.14 7.71 3.40
CA PRO A 1016 -39.55 7.31 3.29
C PRO A 1016 -39.76 5.86 2.83
N GLY A 1017 -38.85 5.33 1.99
CA GLY A 1017 -38.88 3.94 1.55
C GLY A 1017 -38.55 2.98 2.69
N LEU A 1018 -37.48 3.29 3.44
CA LEU A 1018 -37.06 2.53 4.62
C LEU A 1018 -38.14 2.49 5.70
N LEU A 1019 -38.80 3.62 5.97
CA LEU A 1019 -39.91 3.66 6.93
C LEU A 1019 -41.08 2.77 6.51
N ARG A 1020 -41.49 2.82 5.23
CA ARG A 1020 -42.58 1.95 4.73
C ARG A 1020 -42.25 0.47 4.86
N TRP A 1021 -41.01 0.09 4.50
CA TRP A 1021 -40.54 -1.28 4.68
C TRP A 1021 -40.50 -1.68 6.16
N TYR A 1022 -40.05 -0.78 7.04
CA TYR A 1022 -39.96 -1.03 8.47
C TYR A 1022 -41.33 -1.30 9.09
N MET A 1023 -42.32 -0.45 8.76
CA MET A 1023 -43.70 -0.56 9.25
C MET A 1023 -44.41 -1.83 8.76
N SER A 1024 -43.94 -2.46 7.66
CA SER A 1024 -44.47 -3.74 7.18
C SER A 1024 -43.94 -4.96 7.93
N GLN A 1025 -42.94 -4.82 8.81
CA GLN A 1025 -42.37 -5.95 9.55
C GLN A 1025 -43.26 -6.35 10.74
N GLN A 1026 -43.47 -7.65 10.94
CA GLN A 1026 -44.33 -8.17 12.01
C GLN A 1026 -43.71 -8.08 13.42
N ASN A 1027 -42.38 -8.06 13.53
CA ASN A 1027 -41.66 -7.94 14.80
C ASN A 1027 -40.50 -6.94 14.67
N PRO A 1028 -40.76 -5.63 14.85
CA PRO A 1028 -39.75 -4.59 14.71
C PRO A 1028 -38.59 -4.78 15.70
N VAL A 1029 -37.36 -4.82 15.19
CA VAL A 1029 -36.16 -5.06 16.00
C VAL A 1029 -35.83 -3.87 16.92
N ILE A 1030 -36.25 -2.66 16.54
CA ILE A 1030 -35.93 -1.40 17.22
C ILE A 1030 -37.20 -0.59 17.48
N ASP A 1031 -37.57 -0.41 18.75
CA ASP A 1031 -38.76 0.36 19.11
C ASP A 1031 -38.47 1.86 19.17
N ILE A 1032 -37.90 2.41 18.08
CA ILE A 1032 -37.60 3.84 17.94
C ILE A 1032 -38.42 4.38 16.78
N SER A 1033 -39.27 5.36 17.09
CA SER A 1033 -40.00 6.17 16.13
C SER A 1033 -39.34 7.56 16.05
N PRO A 1034 -38.54 7.87 15.01
CA PRO A 1034 -37.92 9.18 14.88
C PRO A 1034 -38.97 10.28 14.73
N ASP A 1035 -38.84 11.36 15.50
CA ASP A 1035 -39.83 12.44 15.53
C ASP A 1035 -39.89 13.26 14.23
N ALA A 1036 -38.87 13.14 13.37
CA ALA A 1036 -38.73 13.93 12.16
C ALA A 1036 -38.31 13.08 10.95
N SER A 1037 -38.88 13.39 9.78
CA SER A 1037 -38.72 12.59 8.56
C SER A 1037 -37.29 12.53 8.01
N TYR A 1038 -36.50 13.57 8.25
CA TYR A 1038 -35.10 13.61 7.81
C TYR A 1038 -34.19 12.63 8.55
N ARG A 1039 -34.63 12.07 9.68
CA ARG A 1039 -33.84 11.12 10.50
C ARG A 1039 -33.99 9.66 10.08
N TYR A 1040 -35.03 9.34 9.29
CA TYR A 1040 -35.39 7.96 8.97
C TYR A 1040 -34.26 7.16 8.33
N SER A 1041 -33.48 7.77 7.44
CA SER A 1041 -32.38 7.08 6.74
C SER A 1041 -31.31 6.58 7.70
N VAL A 1042 -30.78 7.45 8.57
CA VAL A 1042 -29.72 7.11 9.52
C VAL A 1042 -30.21 6.08 10.54
N THR A 1043 -31.44 6.25 11.05
CA THR A 1043 -31.99 5.33 12.07
C THR A 1043 -32.26 3.93 11.51
N LEU A 1044 -32.84 3.82 10.31
CA LEU A 1044 -33.39 2.56 9.81
C LEU A 1044 -32.49 1.79 8.84
N LEU A 1045 -31.53 2.47 8.18
CA LEU A 1045 -30.61 1.80 7.25
C LEU A 1045 -29.84 0.61 7.88
N PRO A 1046 -29.26 0.68 9.09
CA PRO A 1046 -28.52 -0.46 9.65
C PRO A 1046 -29.42 -1.69 9.88
N VAL A 1047 -30.70 -1.49 10.21
CA VAL A 1047 -31.70 -2.58 10.34
C VAL A 1047 -31.98 -3.22 9.00
N PHE A 1048 -32.22 -2.39 7.98
CA PHE A 1048 -32.47 -2.86 6.62
C PHE A 1048 -31.25 -3.61 6.07
N ALA A 1049 -30.05 -3.07 6.24
CA ALA A 1049 -28.82 -3.70 5.79
C ALA A 1049 -28.59 -5.07 6.43
N ALA A 1050 -28.80 -5.19 7.74
CA ALA A 1050 -28.75 -6.47 8.43
C ALA A 1050 -29.79 -7.48 7.91
N ALA A 1051 -30.99 -7.03 7.52
CA ALA A 1051 -32.02 -7.88 6.91
C ALA A 1051 -31.61 -8.35 5.50
N VAL A 1052 -30.96 -7.50 4.70
CA VAL A 1052 -30.42 -7.86 3.38
C VAL A 1052 -29.27 -8.86 3.54
N ALA A 1053 -28.28 -8.58 4.40
CA ALA A 1053 -27.14 -9.47 4.63
C ALA A 1053 -27.51 -10.83 5.23
N SER A 1054 -28.62 -10.92 5.96
CA SER A 1054 -29.16 -12.20 6.47
C SER A 1054 -30.05 -12.94 5.46
N GLY A 1055 -30.39 -12.30 4.33
CA GLY A 1055 -31.27 -12.85 3.30
C GLY A 1055 -32.77 -12.80 3.62
N LYS A 1056 -33.19 -12.02 4.62
CA LYS A 1056 -34.61 -11.82 4.95
C LYS A 1056 -35.32 -10.87 3.97
N THR A 1057 -34.57 -9.98 3.31
CA THR A 1057 -35.10 -9.07 2.28
C THR A 1057 -34.06 -8.83 1.19
N THR A 1058 -34.43 -8.10 0.13
CA THR A 1058 -33.54 -7.75 -0.98
C THR A 1058 -33.37 -6.24 -1.09
N PHE A 1059 -32.26 -5.80 -1.66
CA PHE A 1059 -31.97 -4.39 -1.93
C PHE A 1059 -33.10 -3.69 -2.70
N ASP A 1060 -33.67 -4.38 -3.70
CA ASP A 1060 -34.71 -3.84 -4.57
C ASP A 1060 -36.04 -3.55 -3.86
N SER A 1061 -36.27 -4.13 -2.68
CA SER A 1061 -37.51 -3.89 -1.91
C SER A 1061 -37.70 -2.43 -1.48
N VAL A 1062 -36.62 -1.64 -1.41
CA VAL A 1062 -36.65 -0.22 -1.02
C VAL A 1062 -36.07 0.70 -2.09
N PHE A 1063 -35.03 0.26 -2.81
CA PHE A 1063 -34.22 1.15 -3.64
C PHE A 1063 -34.37 0.94 -5.16
N GLU A 1064 -35.14 -0.07 -5.60
CA GLU A 1064 -35.53 -0.30 -7.02
C GLU A 1064 -34.40 -0.08 -8.05
N ASN A 1065 -33.25 -0.76 -7.91
CA ASN A 1065 -32.06 -0.65 -8.79
C ASN A 1065 -31.67 0.78 -9.23
N LYS A 1066 -31.88 1.80 -8.38
CA LYS A 1066 -31.52 3.18 -8.71
C LYS A 1066 -30.00 3.31 -8.88
N PRO A 1067 -29.50 3.74 -10.07
CA PRO A 1067 -28.08 3.94 -10.27
C PRO A 1067 -27.55 4.99 -9.29
N GLY A 1068 -26.41 4.69 -8.65
CA GLY A 1068 -25.82 5.55 -7.62
C GLY A 1068 -26.48 5.47 -6.23
N ALA A 1069 -27.48 4.61 -5.99
CA ALA A 1069 -28.07 4.47 -4.66
C ALA A 1069 -27.05 4.07 -3.58
N VAL A 1070 -26.15 3.12 -3.89
CA VAL A 1070 -25.10 2.66 -2.96
C VAL A 1070 -24.21 3.80 -2.48
N PHE A 1071 -23.94 4.79 -3.33
CA PHE A 1071 -23.16 5.98 -2.96
C PHE A 1071 -23.80 6.75 -1.80
N PHE A 1072 -25.10 7.04 -1.91
CA PHE A 1072 -25.82 7.75 -0.87
C PHE A 1072 -25.97 6.91 0.40
N LEU A 1073 -26.09 5.59 0.28
CA LEU A 1073 -26.13 4.69 1.43
C LEU A 1073 -24.81 4.66 2.21
N ARG A 1074 -23.67 4.76 1.51
CA ARG A 1074 -22.37 4.94 2.18
C ARG A 1074 -22.28 6.26 2.93
N GLN A 1075 -22.86 7.35 2.40
CA GLN A 1075 -22.94 8.62 3.15
C GLN A 1075 -23.78 8.48 4.43
N VAL A 1076 -24.89 7.74 4.37
CA VAL A 1076 -25.71 7.44 5.57
C VAL A 1076 -24.92 6.58 6.57
N ARG A 1077 -24.19 5.56 6.11
CA ARG A 1077 -23.35 4.70 6.95
C ARG A 1077 -22.21 5.47 7.63
N ASP A 1078 -21.52 6.32 6.87
CA ASP A 1078 -20.33 7.05 7.33
C ASP A 1078 -20.70 8.30 8.16
N PHE A 1079 -21.98 8.66 8.29
CA PHE A 1079 -22.47 9.78 9.12
C PHE A 1079 -22.21 9.53 10.61
N ASP A 1080 -22.69 8.39 11.13
CA ASP A 1080 -22.40 7.93 12.48
C ASP A 1080 -22.06 6.44 12.47
N SER A 1081 -20.76 6.14 12.43
CA SER A 1081 -20.29 4.77 12.37
C SER A 1081 -20.60 3.99 13.65
N ARG A 1082 -20.64 4.63 14.82
CA ARG A 1082 -20.92 3.93 16.09
C ARG A 1082 -22.34 3.38 16.10
N TRP A 1083 -23.32 4.24 15.84
CA TRP A 1083 -24.73 3.89 15.74
C TRP A 1083 -24.93 2.82 14.67
N PHE A 1084 -24.41 3.06 13.46
CA PHE A 1084 -24.57 2.14 12.35
C PHE A 1084 -24.02 0.74 12.69
N ASN A 1085 -22.78 0.67 13.18
CA ASN A 1085 -22.11 -0.59 13.48
C ASN A 1085 -22.82 -1.38 14.58
N ALA A 1086 -23.14 -0.72 15.70
CA ALA A 1086 -23.78 -1.36 16.84
C ALA A 1086 -25.15 -1.97 16.47
N ILE A 1087 -25.97 -1.18 15.79
CA ILE A 1087 -27.31 -1.61 15.37
C ILE A 1087 -27.24 -2.71 14.30
N PHE A 1088 -26.36 -2.56 13.31
CA PHE A 1088 -26.18 -3.55 12.25
C PHE A 1088 -25.77 -4.91 12.84
N GLN A 1089 -24.74 -4.94 13.70
CA GLN A 1089 -24.24 -6.17 14.31
C GLN A 1089 -25.32 -6.88 15.13
N TYR A 1090 -26.06 -6.14 15.96
CA TYR A 1090 -27.16 -6.68 16.76
C TYR A 1090 -28.25 -7.28 15.87
N CYS A 1091 -28.74 -6.53 14.88
CA CYS A 1091 -29.80 -6.99 13.98
C CYS A 1091 -29.35 -8.18 13.14
N LEU A 1092 -28.10 -8.19 12.66
CA LEU A 1092 -27.56 -9.26 11.81
C LEU A 1092 -27.52 -10.58 12.59
N LEU A 1093 -26.93 -10.55 13.79
CA LEU A 1093 -26.79 -11.76 14.61
C LEU A 1093 -28.16 -12.30 15.04
N ARG A 1094 -29.10 -11.44 15.43
CA ARG A 1094 -30.50 -11.85 15.70
C ARG A 1094 -31.16 -12.51 14.49
N ASN A 1095 -31.00 -11.93 13.30
CA ASN A 1095 -31.62 -12.46 12.09
C ASN A 1095 -31.07 -13.83 11.68
N VAL A 1096 -29.80 -14.10 11.97
CA VAL A 1096 -29.17 -15.39 11.66
C VAL A 1096 -29.51 -16.45 12.71
N THR A 1097 -29.91 -16.07 13.92
CA THR A 1097 -30.37 -17.00 14.98
C THR A 1097 -31.81 -17.46 14.86
N GLU A 1098 -32.69 -16.69 14.23
CA GLU A 1098 -34.13 -17.01 14.10
C GLU A 1098 -34.43 -18.03 12.97
N LYS A 1099 -33.44 -18.81 12.53
CA LYS A 1099 -33.56 -19.81 11.45
C LYS A 1099 -33.71 -21.23 11.95
#